data_AF-A0A094FJV4-F1
#
_entry.id   AF-A0A094FJV4-F1
#
_cell.length_a   1.000
_cell.length_b   1.000
_cell.length_c   1.000
_cell.angle_alpha   90.00
_cell.angle_beta   90.00
_cell.angle_gamma   90.00
#
_symmetry.space_group_name_H-M   'P 1'
#
loop_
_entity.id
_entity.type
_entity.pdbx_description
1 polymer ?
#
loop_
_entity_poly.entity_id
_entity_poly.type
_entity_poly.pdbx_seq_one_letter_code
_entity_poly.pdbx_strand_id
1 'polypeptide(L)'
;MEPHQRPLTWMGSPIGLRPDQTASLALLLESPSLSYNLKETSGSRRPEQNLEDGYGHAENGADSPLPIESSRDSVSGAIEVDGGDVLEELSNRAVNLFKLFRLAAERERCLGQPSEQWLRAATWWLLKARKNLSIVTYNKLPLSDRICQDCHRYMAKTLWVIEEALSLSQDSVRNVDVTGNKGALSNEFGVVKDGLRKLADTMKQRDLLAPMEAIALVAQDFDYSIMVQYPSFTPDIWDGLSRSNRGPLVLQDQQGQPARRTVLPTSDLLPLSDTSEMFVYATMFVDVMLLERRKEEPSFKFPCLLSVRRKKTQKTPEILIASQNALLNLLVPLDSDVNWHTQPHALEIKVLMGITARVQLSSWDFYGLRRVFSYTNHLHLRLQPWAGEDLIFETIAKSVLYAAPNPEGQRFPTLPAPNCVVRVFENVTTETSALGTCNSQRGFRLAVMTDLGTRDLRYVCHNMGFGNLIRYTLIGKDENQGLQLSFGEANQESSITLHFSSDQERLDLLRSITGQPDTHEVVLTDVALRSVTTTDGVPTPSSTYESPISALGLQRIRVFPSSIIIQGSHGVLTDRIDVRSTTLRMRLPHSLDHQPPLHMLLVYRQEESDLTMGVSQASVPIPTQHSLAEALRLASKPETVRAYQFEHLHELHRFQAALTGSTVRYDGYAASFSIARRRMLVPVYRQWKASVVRLQIVSSANGKVVKLAAFFKDFRHASAMIFELKPTDVFESFTNRQGRFGVRFVDAKFALPKKVALADDGHEGFVDFRTLEYPGEHDDIAISFDDKEERDKFAGFLPALVNRLHKV
;
A
#
# COMPACT_ATOMS: atom_id res chain seq x y z
N MET A 1 41.45 19.99 -36.74
CA MET A 1 41.67 19.17 -35.53
C MET A 1 40.69 19.68 -34.49
N GLU A 2 39.63 18.93 -34.24
CA GLU A 2 38.55 19.30 -33.32
C GLU A 2 38.49 18.30 -32.15
N PRO A 3 38.03 18.72 -30.96
CA PRO A 3 37.89 17.83 -29.80
C PRO A 3 36.60 17.02 -29.84
N HIS A 4 36.64 15.81 -29.30
CA HIS A 4 35.51 14.88 -29.27
C HIS A 4 34.31 15.38 -28.46
N GLN A 5 33.15 15.50 -29.12
CA GLN A 5 31.86 15.57 -28.43
C GLN A 5 31.43 14.16 -27.95
N ARG A 6 31.09 14.04 -26.66
CA ARG A 6 30.33 12.90 -26.13
C ARG A 6 28.84 13.23 -26.20
N PRO A 7 27.95 12.28 -26.57
CA PRO A 7 26.52 12.56 -26.66
C PRO A 7 25.92 12.75 -25.25
N LEU A 8 25.11 13.81 -25.09
CA LEU A 8 24.36 14.09 -23.86
C LEU A 8 23.23 13.09 -23.68
N THR A 9 23.35 12.18 -22.72
CA THR A 9 22.22 11.44 -22.17
C THR A 9 21.35 12.36 -21.32
N TRP A 10 20.24 12.84 -21.89
CA TRP A 10 19.22 13.57 -21.13
C TRP A 10 18.55 12.64 -20.12
N MET A 11 18.87 12.82 -18.83
CA MET A 11 18.02 12.30 -17.76
C MET A 11 16.76 13.16 -17.67
N GLY A 12 15.72 12.75 -18.38
CA GLY A 12 14.38 13.30 -18.20
C GLY A 12 13.74 12.72 -16.93
N SER A 13 13.48 13.57 -15.94
CA SER A 13 12.66 13.23 -14.78
C SER A 13 11.28 12.69 -15.21
N PRO A 14 10.67 11.77 -14.46
CA PRO A 14 9.33 11.28 -14.78
C PRO A 14 8.30 12.40 -14.60
N ILE A 15 7.89 13.02 -15.71
CA ILE A 15 6.82 14.01 -15.73
C ILE A 15 5.52 13.35 -15.26
N GLY A 16 4.92 13.89 -14.21
CA GLY A 16 3.75 13.30 -13.57
C GLY A 16 2.54 13.25 -14.49
N LEU A 17 1.98 12.05 -14.65
CA LEU A 17 0.62 11.88 -15.15
C LEU A 17 -0.36 12.19 -14.01
N ARG A 18 -1.35 13.06 -14.29
CA ARG A 18 -2.40 13.44 -13.34
C ARG A 18 -3.31 12.24 -12.99
N PRO A 19 -3.97 12.23 -11.81
CA PRO A 19 -4.54 11.03 -11.21
C PRO A 19 -5.99 10.68 -11.64
N ASP A 20 -6.43 11.17 -12.80
CA ASP A 20 -7.83 11.06 -13.24
C ASP A 20 -8.03 9.88 -14.21
N GLN A 21 -9.16 9.17 -14.08
CA GLN A 21 -9.54 7.96 -14.84
C GLN A 21 -8.72 6.67 -14.59
N THR A 22 -9.07 5.93 -13.53
CA THR A 22 -8.93 4.44 -13.56
C THR A 22 -10.18 3.78 -12.99
N ALA A 23 -11.05 3.33 -13.88
CA ALA A 23 -12.22 2.53 -13.51
C ALA A 23 -11.81 1.12 -13.02
N SER A 24 -12.79 0.41 -12.44
CA SER A 24 -12.67 -0.98 -12.00
C SER A 24 -12.17 -1.94 -13.10
N LEU A 25 -11.42 -3.01 -12.77
CA LEU A 25 -11.15 -4.11 -13.72
C LEU A 25 -12.46 -4.60 -14.38
N ALA A 26 -13.47 -4.98 -13.60
CA ALA A 26 -14.81 -5.29 -14.11
C ALA A 26 -15.51 -4.19 -14.95
N LEU A 27 -15.12 -2.91 -14.84
CA LEU A 27 -15.63 -1.80 -15.66
C LEU A 27 -14.71 -1.43 -16.85
N LEU A 28 -13.48 -1.95 -16.90
CA LEU A 28 -12.51 -1.70 -17.98
C LEU A 28 -12.54 -2.78 -19.08
N LEU A 29 -13.29 -3.87 -18.85
CA LEU A 29 -13.36 -5.09 -19.65
C LEU A 29 -14.55 -5.11 -20.62
N GLU A 30 -14.81 -3.99 -21.30
CA GLU A 30 -15.92 -3.82 -22.26
C GLU A 30 -15.71 -4.52 -23.62
N SER A 31 -14.78 -5.47 -23.78
CA SER A 31 -14.74 -6.25 -25.05
C SER A 31 -15.82 -7.33 -25.09
N PRO A 32 -16.38 -7.69 -26.26
CA PRO A 32 -17.28 -8.84 -26.36
C PRO A 32 -16.64 -10.15 -25.83
N SER A 33 -15.32 -10.29 -26.00
CA SER A 33 -14.50 -11.42 -25.52
C SER A 33 -14.33 -11.47 -23.99
N LEU A 34 -14.32 -10.29 -23.34
CA LEU A 34 -14.02 -10.10 -21.91
C LEU A 34 -15.29 -9.96 -21.06
N SER A 35 -16.30 -9.27 -21.60
CA SER A 35 -17.59 -8.98 -20.93
C SER A 35 -18.57 -10.17 -20.95
N TYR A 36 -18.49 -11.07 -21.93
CA TYR A 36 -19.33 -12.27 -21.97
C TYR A 36 -18.99 -13.23 -20.81
N ASN A 37 -17.69 -13.42 -20.53
CA ASN A 37 -17.18 -14.25 -19.42
C ASN A 37 -17.46 -13.68 -18.01
N LEU A 38 -18.05 -12.49 -17.90
CA LEU A 38 -18.52 -11.91 -16.63
C LEU A 38 -20.00 -12.27 -16.35
N LYS A 39 -20.86 -12.31 -17.37
CA LYS A 39 -22.30 -12.58 -17.19
C LYS A 39 -22.62 -14.02 -16.81
N GLU A 40 -21.89 -14.99 -17.33
CA GLU A 40 -22.06 -16.40 -16.93
C GLU A 40 -21.67 -16.63 -15.45
N THR A 41 -20.71 -15.87 -14.92
CA THR A 41 -20.27 -16.00 -13.51
C THR A 41 -21.18 -15.30 -12.50
N SER A 42 -22.06 -14.38 -12.91
CA SER A 42 -23.07 -13.77 -12.03
C SER A 42 -24.24 -14.69 -11.68
N GLY A 43 -24.35 -15.87 -12.30
CA GLY A 43 -25.38 -16.87 -12.04
C GLY A 43 -25.17 -17.70 -10.77
N SER A 44 -24.97 -17.08 -9.61
CA SER A 44 -24.86 -17.78 -8.32
C SER A 44 -25.79 -17.18 -7.25
N ARG A 45 -26.95 -17.83 -7.09
CA ARG A 45 -27.87 -17.76 -5.94
C ARG A 45 -28.29 -16.36 -5.47
N ARG A 46 -29.33 -15.82 -6.13
CA ARG A 46 -30.42 -15.12 -5.43
C ARG A 46 -31.60 -16.09 -5.31
N PRO A 47 -32.12 -16.38 -4.12
CA PRO A 47 -33.50 -16.83 -3.97
C PRO A 47 -34.40 -15.60 -4.06
N GLU A 48 -35.19 -15.49 -5.11
CA GLU A 48 -36.32 -14.56 -5.12
C GLU A 48 -37.40 -15.15 -4.21
N GLN A 49 -37.51 -14.62 -2.99
CA GLN A 49 -38.62 -14.91 -2.10
C GLN A 49 -39.71 -13.85 -2.31
N ASN A 50 -40.88 -14.33 -2.72
CA ASN A 50 -42.10 -13.54 -2.72
C ASN A 50 -42.40 -13.03 -1.32
N LEU A 51 -42.81 -11.76 -1.22
CA LEU A 51 -43.42 -11.18 -0.02
C LEU A 51 -44.63 -10.36 -0.48
N GLU A 52 -45.82 -10.91 -0.28
CA GLU A 52 -47.09 -10.24 -0.46
C GLU A 52 -47.46 -9.41 0.79
N ASP A 53 -48.22 -8.35 0.54
CA ASP A 53 -49.15 -7.62 1.43
C ASP A 53 -48.66 -6.88 2.70
N GLY A 54 -49.20 -5.67 2.90
CA GLY A 54 -48.95 -4.92 4.15
C GLY A 54 -49.50 -3.50 4.40
N TYR A 55 -50.44 -2.94 3.61
CA TYR A 55 -51.25 -1.73 3.93
C TYR A 55 -50.60 -0.34 4.17
N GLY A 56 -51.21 0.72 3.59
CA GLY A 56 -51.13 2.10 4.12
C GLY A 56 -51.32 3.25 3.09
N HIS A 57 -52.50 3.89 3.05
CA HIS A 57 -52.80 5.13 2.28
C HIS A 57 -51.94 6.34 2.78
N ALA A 58 -51.73 7.48 2.11
CA ALA A 58 -52.48 8.31 1.14
C ALA A 58 -51.48 9.33 0.46
N GLU A 59 -51.75 10.18 -0.56
CA GLU A 59 -52.93 10.54 -1.38
C GLU A 59 -52.56 11.33 -2.68
N ASN A 60 -53.51 11.45 -3.63
CA ASN A 60 -53.83 12.56 -4.56
C ASN A 60 -52.81 13.27 -5.51
N GLY A 61 -53.25 13.46 -6.78
CA GLY A 61 -52.66 14.37 -7.79
C GLY A 61 -52.41 13.72 -9.17
N ALA A 62 -53.44 13.32 -9.93
CA ALA A 62 -54.05 14.12 -11.01
C ALA A 62 -53.16 14.36 -12.26
N ASP A 63 -53.29 13.52 -13.30
CA ASP A 63 -53.82 13.93 -14.62
C ASP A 63 -53.79 12.79 -15.67
N SER A 64 -54.90 12.66 -16.39
CA SER A 64 -55.11 11.88 -17.63
C SER A 64 -55.56 12.88 -18.72
N PRO A 65 -55.88 12.50 -19.99
CA PRO A 65 -55.75 11.22 -20.70
C PRO A 65 -55.11 11.35 -22.11
N LEU A 66 -54.85 10.23 -22.81
CA LEU A 66 -54.89 10.10 -24.28
C LEU A 66 -55.19 8.63 -24.68
N PRO A 67 -55.64 8.34 -25.93
CA PRO A 67 -56.90 7.60 -26.12
C PRO A 67 -56.79 6.13 -26.57
N ILE A 68 -57.98 5.53 -26.67
CA ILE A 68 -58.31 4.15 -27.04
C ILE A 68 -58.59 4.02 -28.56
N GLU A 69 -58.64 2.77 -29.05
CA GLU A 69 -59.02 2.26 -30.39
C GLU A 69 -57.92 2.29 -31.47
N SER A 70 -57.81 1.27 -32.35
CA SER A 70 -58.83 0.29 -32.77
C SER A 70 -58.36 -1.17 -32.90
N SER A 71 -59.32 -2.08 -32.70
CA SER A 71 -59.22 -3.54 -32.74
C SER A 71 -59.13 -4.13 -34.15
N ARG A 72 -58.44 -5.28 -34.33
CA ARG A 72 -59.09 -6.61 -34.58
C ARG A 72 -58.12 -7.76 -34.94
N ASP A 73 -58.49 -8.94 -34.43
CA ASP A 73 -58.41 -10.28 -35.04
C ASP A 73 -57.11 -10.77 -35.70
N SER A 74 -56.39 -11.68 -35.04
CA SER A 74 -56.04 -12.99 -35.65
C SER A 74 -55.73 -14.09 -34.63
N VAL A 75 -56.55 -15.15 -34.68
CA VAL A 75 -56.23 -16.56 -34.38
C VAL A 75 -55.24 -16.87 -33.24
N SER A 76 -55.79 -17.48 -32.18
CA SER A 76 -55.06 -18.29 -31.19
C SER A 76 -54.32 -19.47 -31.86
N GLY A 77 -53.10 -19.25 -32.34
CA GLY A 77 -52.14 -20.31 -32.59
C GLY A 77 -51.67 -20.86 -31.25
N ALA A 78 -52.01 -22.12 -30.95
CA ALA A 78 -51.49 -22.78 -29.76
C ALA A 78 -49.97 -22.86 -29.85
N ILE A 79 -49.27 -22.24 -28.90
CA ILE A 79 -47.87 -22.55 -28.66
C ILE A 79 -47.87 -23.94 -28.02
N GLU A 80 -47.74 -24.97 -28.86
CA GLU A 80 -47.33 -26.28 -28.39
C GLU A 80 -46.00 -26.11 -27.66
N VAL A 81 -45.96 -26.51 -26.39
CA VAL A 81 -44.73 -26.58 -25.61
C VAL A 81 -43.96 -27.80 -26.09
N ASP A 82 -43.35 -27.68 -27.27
CA ASP A 82 -42.48 -28.71 -27.84
C ASP A 82 -41.17 -28.76 -27.06
N GLY A 83 -41.12 -29.69 -26.10
CA GLY A 83 -39.97 -29.97 -25.25
C GLY A 83 -38.86 -30.78 -25.93
N GLY A 84 -38.65 -30.59 -27.24
CA GLY A 84 -37.54 -31.21 -27.96
C GLY A 84 -36.16 -30.69 -27.50
N ASP A 85 -35.13 -31.56 -27.49
CA ASP A 85 -33.77 -31.12 -27.19
C ASP A 85 -33.31 -30.12 -28.27
N VAL A 86 -32.89 -28.93 -27.85
CA VAL A 86 -32.42 -27.87 -28.75
C VAL A 86 -31.19 -28.33 -29.55
N LEU A 87 -30.45 -29.33 -29.06
CA LEU A 87 -29.38 -29.99 -29.82
C LEU A 87 -29.91 -30.91 -30.93
N GLU A 88 -31.05 -31.57 -30.77
CA GLU A 88 -31.69 -32.36 -31.82
C GLU A 88 -32.30 -31.44 -32.90
N GLU A 89 -32.93 -30.33 -32.49
CA GLU A 89 -33.38 -29.27 -33.40
C GLU A 89 -32.22 -28.71 -34.24
N LEU A 90 -31.06 -28.48 -33.61
CA LEU A 90 -29.84 -28.06 -34.30
C LEU A 90 -29.28 -29.16 -35.22
N SER A 91 -29.25 -30.42 -34.78
CA SER A 91 -28.75 -31.56 -35.57
C SER A 91 -29.58 -31.76 -36.84
N ASN A 92 -30.91 -31.78 -36.70
CA ASN A 92 -31.87 -31.90 -37.81
C ASN A 92 -31.72 -30.76 -38.83
N ARG A 93 -31.40 -29.54 -38.39
CA ARG A 93 -31.12 -28.39 -39.28
C ARG A 93 -29.72 -28.45 -39.93
N ALA A 94 -28.75 -29.09 -39.27
CA ALA A 94 -27.35 -29.15 -39.70
C ALA A 94 -27.01 -30.33 -40.62
N VAL A 95 -27.93 -31.26 -40.89
CA VAL A 95 -27.71 -32.50 -41.70
C VAL A 95 -26.96 -32.25 -43.02
N ASN A 96 -27.26 -31.16 -43.73
CA ASN A 96 -26.58 -30.84 -44.99
C ASN A 96 -25.13 -30.37 -44.78
N LEU A 97 -24.83 -29.67 -43.68
CA LEU A 97 -23.45 -29.31 -43.31
C LEU A 97 -22.65 -30.52 -42.84
N PHE A 98 -23.26 -31.47 -42.13
CA PHE A 98 -22.58 -32.68 -41.65
C PHE A 98 -21.99 -33.51 -42.80
N LYS A 99 -22.69 -33.58 -43.94
CA LYS A 99 -22.16 -34.20 -45.18
C LYS A 99 -20.90 -33.48 -45.70
N LEU A 100 -20.90 -32.15 -45.69
CA LEU A 100 -19.75 -31.33 -46.11
C LEU A 100 -18.58 -31.44 -45.13
N PHE A 101 -18.85 -31.51 -43.83
CA PHE A 101 -17.85 -31.71 -42.77
C PHE A 101 -17.17 -33.09 -42.88
N ARG A 102 -17.93 -34.15 -43.15
CA ARG A 102 -17.37 -35.48 -43.41
C ARG A 102 -16.45 -35.50 -44.64
N LEU A 103 -16.89 -34.93 -45.77
CA LEU A 103 -16.06 -34.80 -46.97
C LEU A 103 -14.77 -33.98 -46.73
N ALA A 104 -14.84 -32.92 -45.91
CA ALA A 104 -13.67 -32.15 -45.51
C ALA A 104 -12.70 -32.97 -44.64
N ALA A 105 -13.21 -33.71 -43.65
CA ALA A 105 -12.41 -34.56 -42.76
C ALA A 105 -11.75 -35.75 -43.49
N GLU A 106 -12.42 -36.32 -44.49
CA GLU A 106 -11.86 -37.35 -45.38
C GLU A 106 -10.71 -36.78 -46.22
N ARG A 107 -10.91 -35.61 -46.85
CA ARG A 107 -9.89 -34.89 -47.62
C ARG A 107 -8.66 -34.55 -46.76
N GLU A 108 -8.88 -34.14 -45.52
CA GLU A 108 -7.84 -33.77 -44.55
C GLU A 108 -7.25 -34.97 -43.79
N ARG A 109 -7.76 -36.19 -44.04
CA ARG A 109 -7.36 -37.46 -43.38
C ARG A 109 -7.43 -37.40 -41.84
N CYS A 110 -8.39 -36.66 -41.30
CA CYS A 110 -8.48 -36.41 -39.85
C CYS A 110 -9.14 -37.54 -39.05
N LEU A 111 -9.80 -38.49 -39.71
CA LEU A 111 -10.54 -39.59 -39.07
C LEU A 111 -9.67 -40.51 -38.20
N GLY A 112 -8.34 -40.50 -38.37
CA GLY A 112 -7.38 -41.26 -37.55
C GLY A 112 -6.72 -40.49 -36.39
N GLN A 113 -7.18 -39.27 -36.07
CA GLN A 113 -6.60 -38.45 -35.00
C GLN A 113 -7.01 -38.93 -33.58
N PRO A 114 -6.17 -38.75 -32.55
CA PRO A 114 -6.49 -39.18 -31.19
C PRO A 114 -7.63 -38.36 -30.57
N SER A 115 -8.33 -38.93 -29.59
CA SER A 115 -9.50 -38.31 -28.93
C SER A 115 -9.22 -36.95 -28.29
N GLU A 116 -8.02 -36.73 -27.74
CA GLU A 116 -7.58 -35.42 -27.24
C GLU A 116 -7.57 -34.34 -28.35
N GLN A 117 -7.23 -34.73 -29.58
CA GLN A 117 -7.15 -33.83 -30.71
C GLN A 117 -8.54 -33.44 -31.23
N TRP A 118 -9.49 -34.38 -31.18
CA TRP A 118 -10.91 -34.11 -31.39
C TRP A 118 -11.51 -33.20 -30.32
N LEU A 119 -11.15 -33.40 -29.05
CA LEU A 119 -11.59 -32.53 -27.95
C LEU A 119 -11.09 -31.09 -28.15
N ARG A 120 -9.81 -30.92 -28.52
CA ARG A 120 -9.27 -29.59 -28.88
C ARG A 120 -10.03 -28.96 -30.04
N ALA A 121 -10.40 -29.74 -31.06
CA ALA A 121 -11.20 -29.25 -32.18
C ALA A 121 -12.61 -28.80 -31.75
N ALA A 122 -13.29 -29.61 -30.93
CA ALA A 122 -14.61 -29.30 -30.38
C ALA A 122 -14.58 -27.98 -29.58
N THR A 123 -13.67 -27.86 -28.61
CA THR A 123 -13.50 -26.69 -27.76
C THR A 123 -13.15 -25.44 -28.58
N TRP A 124 -12.30 -25.57 -29.60
CA TRP A 124 -11.94 -24.47 -30.51
C TRP A 124 -13.12 -23.92 -31.31
N TRP A 125 -13.94 -24.80 -31.90
CA TRP A 125 -15.12 -24.38 -32.66
C TRP A 125 -16.22 -23.83 -31.74
N LEU A 126 -16.39 -24.37 -30.53
CA LEU A 126 -17.29 -23.81 -29.51
C LEU A 126 -16.88 -22.39 -29.10
N LEU A 127 -15.58 -22.15 -28.87
CA LEU A 127 -15.04 -20.83 -28.53
C LEU A 127 -15.21 -19.83 -29.69
N LYS A 128 -15.09 -20.27 -30.96
CA LYS A 128 -15.43 -19.43 -32.12
C LYS A 128 -16.91 -19.07 -32.17
N ALA A 129 -17.81 -20.04 -31.94
CA ALA A 129 -19.25 -19.79 -31.89
C ALA A 129 -19.59 -18.79 -30.78
N ARG A 130 -19.05 -18.97 -29.56
CA ARG A 130 -19.17 -18.02 -28.44
C ARG A 130 -18.69 -16.61 -28.79
N LYS A 131 -17.53 -16.47 -29.44
CA LYS A 131 -17.02 -15.16 -29.89
C LYS A 131 -17.96 -14.48 -30.89
N ASN A 132 -18.50 -15.23 -31.85
CA ASN A 132 -19.45 -14.66 -32.81
C ASN A 132 -20.77 -14.26 -32.12
N LEU A 133 -21.30 -15.07 -31.20
CA LEU A 133 -22.52 -14.72 -30.47
C LEU A 133 -22.33 -13.49 -29.56
N SER A 134 -21.16 -13.33 -28.94
CA SER A 134 -20.89 -12.12 -28.14
C SER A 134 -20.89 -10.86 -29.01
N ILE A 135 -20.29 -10.90 -30.21
CA ILE A 135 -20.34 -9.80 -31.19
C ILE A 135 -21.79 -9.47 -31.59
N VAL A 136 -22.60 -10.48 -31.91
CA VAL A 136 -24.04 -10.34 -32.23
C VAL A 136 -24.82 -9.75 -31.06
N THR A 137 -24.48 -10.13 -29.83
CA THR A 137 -25.16 -9.70 -28.59
C THR A 137 -24.86 -8.25 -28.21
N TYR A 138 -23.60 -7.82 -28.31
CA TYR A 138 -23.17 -6.55 -27.72
C TYR A 138 -23.30 -5.36 -28.67
N ASN A 139 -23.16 -5.55 -29.99
CA ASN A 139 -22.94 -4.41 -30.88
C ASN A 139 -24.20 -3.61 -31.28
N LYS A 140 -25.43 -4.12 -31.10
CA LYS A 140 -26.72 -3.45 -31.40
C LYS A 140 -26.85 -2.78 -32.80
N LEU A 141 -25.94 -3.05 -33.72
CA LEU A 141 -25.90 -2.56 -35.09
C LEU A 141 -26.74 -3.48 -36.01
N PRO A 142 -27.23 -2.98 -37.16
CA PRO A 142 -27.85 -3.85 -38.16
C PRO A 142 -26.88 -4.96 -38.54
N LEU A 143 -27.29 -6.19 -38.26
CA LEU A 143 -26.45 -7.38 -38.33
C LEU A 143 -26.03 -7.63 -39.78
N SER A 144 -24.77 -7.98 -40.01
CA SER A 144 -24.45 -8.78 -41.19
C SER A 144 -24.92 -10.20 -40.93
N ASP A 145 -25.87 -10.71 -41.72
CA ASP A 145 -26.36 -12.10 -41.64
C ASP A 145 -25.20 -13.11 -41.55
N ARG A 146 -24.10 -12.83 -42.25
CA ARG A 146 -22.85 -13.62 -42.26
C ARG A 146 -22.33 -13.98 -40.87
N ILE A 147 -22.29 -13.08 -39.89
CA ILE A 147 -21.76 -13.39 -38.54
C ILE A 147 -22.70 -14.35 -37.80
N CYS A 148 -24.01 -14.17 -37.96
CA CYS A 148 -25.02 -15.05 -37.38
C CYS A 148 -24.95 -16.44 -38.04
N GLN A 149 -24.89 -16.50 -39.38
CA GLN A 149 -24.72 -17.72 -40.15
C GLN A 149 -23.42 -18.47 -39.78
N ASP A 150 -22.31 -17.76 -39.64
CA ASP A 150 -21.04 -18.36 -39.23
C ASP A 150 -21.08 -18.87 -37.78
N CYS A 151 -21.83 -18.22 -36.88
CA CYS A 151 -22.10 -18.75 -35.54
C CYS A 151 -22.80 -20.12 -35.61
N HIS A 152 -23.88 -20.24 -36.39
CA HIS A 152 -24.58 -21.52 -36.61
C HIS A 152 -23.65 -22.58 -37.21
N ARG A 153 -22.84 -22.21 -38.22
CA ARG A 153 -21.89 -23.12 -38.86
C ARG A 153 -20.83 -23.62 -37.87
N TYR A 154 -20.33 -22.79 -36.96
CA TYR A 154 -19.41 -23.21 -35.90
C TYR A 154 -20.08 -24.07 -34.81
N MET A 155 -21.34 -23.79 -34.45
CA MET A 155 -22.12 -24.69 -33.58
C MET A 155 -22.30 -26.07 -34.23
N ALA A 156 -22.68 -26.11 -35.51
CA ALA A 156 -22.83 -27.35 -36.27
C ALA A 156 -21.51 -28.12 -36.38
N LYS A 157 -20.36 -27.45 -36.63
CA LYS A 157 -19.03 -28.09 -36.57
C LYS A 157 -18.76 -28.70 -35.20
N THR A 158 -19.09 -27.97 -34.13
CA THR A 158 -18.88 -28.43 -32.75
C THR A 158 -19.70 -29.69 -32.46
N LEU A 159 -20.99 -29.70 -32.83
CA LEU A 159 -21.87 -30.84 -32.65
C LEU A 159 -21.37 -32.06 -33.44
N TRP A 160 -21.09 -31.88 -34.73
CA TRP A 160 -20.59 -32.96 -35.60
C TRP A 160 -19.26 -33.56 -35.09
N VAL A 161 -18.33 -32.72 -34.63
CA VAL A 161 -17.07 -33.17 -34.02
C VAL A 161 -17.32 -34.00 -32.76
N ILE A 162 -18.27 -33.60 -31.90
CA ILE A 162 -18.59 -34.36 -30.69
C ILE A 162 -19.23 -35.71 -31.05
N GLU A 163 -20.18 -35.72 -31.98
CA GLU A 163 -20.86 -36.95 -32.43
C GLU A 163 -19.90 -37.94 -33.09
N GLU A 164 -19.04 -37.49 -34.01
CA GLU A 164 -18.06 -38.33 -34.71
C GLU A 164 -16.92 -38.79 -33.77
N ALA A 165 -16.49 -37.96 -32.81
CA ALA A 165 -15.53 -38.37 -31.79
C ALA A 165 -16.11 -39.44 -30.84
N LEU A 166 -17.39 -39.32 -30.49
CA LEU A 166 -18.09 -40.31 -29.67
C LEU A 166 -18.34 -41.61 -30.44
N SER A 167 -18.74 -41.58 -31.70
CA SER A 167 -18.92 -42.80 -32.52
C SER A 167 -17.60 -43.55 -32.71
N LEU A 168 -16.51 -42.86 -33.07
CA LEU A 168 -15.17 -43.44 -33.16
C LEU A 168 -14.70 -44.02 -31.82
N SER A 169 -15.05 -43.38 -30.70
CA SER A 169 -14.76 -43.94 -29.37
C SER A 169 -15.56 -45.22 -29.10
N GLN A 170 -16.81 -45.30 -29.53
CA GLN A 170 -17.68 -46.47 -29.36
C GLN A 170 -17.25 -47.66 -30.25
N ASP A 171 -16.85 -47.42 -31.49
CA ASP A 171 -16.31 -48.48 -32.36
C ASP A 171 -14.99 -49.05 -31.81
N SER A 172 -14.18 -48.24 -31.12
CA SER A 172 -12.98 -48.70 -30.42
C SER A 172 -13.27 -49.60 -29.21
N VAL A 173 -14.49 -49.59 -28.64
CA VAL A 173 -14.86 -50.44 -27.48
C VAL A 173 -14.82 -51.93 -27.81
N ARG A 174 -14.90 -52.32 -29.10
CA ARG A 174 -14.80 -53.73 -29.50
C ARG A 174 -13.40 -54.33 -29.36
N ASN A 175 -12.36 -53.53 -29.10
CA ASN A 175 -11.00 -54.05 -28.88
C ASN A 175 -10.26 -53.30 -27.75
N VAL A 176 -10.07 -54.02 -26.65
CA VAL A 176 -9.12 -53.77 -25.54
C VAL A 176 -9.45 -52.60 -24.59
N ASP A 177 -9.98 -52.98 -23.43
CA ASP A 177 -9.90 -52.20 -22.20
C ASP A 177 -8.53 -52.36 -21.53
N VAL A 178 -7.79 -51.25 -21.35
CA VAL A 178 -7.07 -50.85 -20.12
C VAL A 178 -6.69 -49.37 -20.27
N THR A 179 -7.32 -48.45 -19.53
CA THR A 179 -6.75 -47.19 -18.97
C THR A 179 -7.86 -46.29 -18.41
N GLY A 180 -7.67 -45.78 -17.18
CA GLY A 180 -8.63 -44.91 -16.50
C GLY A 180 -8.86 -43.52 -17.12
N ASN A 181 -8.07 -43.13 -18.14
CA ASN A 181 -8.21 -41.83 -18.80
C ASN A 181 -9.48 -41.68 -19.67
N LYS A 182 -10.10 -42.78 -20.11
CA LYS A 182 -11.30 -42.73 -20.98
C LYS A 182 -12.48 -41.99 -20.31
N GLY A 183 -12.68 -42.19 -19.01
CA GLY A 183 -13.75 -41.51 -18.25
C GLY A 183 -13.54 -40.00 -18.10
N ALA A 184 -12.29 -39.54 -17.92
CA ALA A 184 -11.97 -38.13 -17.84
C ALA A 184 -12.25 -37.40 -19.17
N LEU A 185 -11.82 -37.97 -20.29
CA LEU A 185 -12.08 -37.40 -21.62
C LEU A 185 -13.57 -37.38 -21.97
N SER A 186 -14.32 -38.43 -21.61
CA SER A 186 -15.79 -38.45 -21.78
C SER A 186 -16.48 -37.33 -20.98
N ASN A 187 -16.00 -37.03 -19.78
CA ASN A 187 -16.50 -35.91 -18.99
C ASN A 187 -16.14 -34.55 -19.61
N GLU A 188 -14.92 -34.39 -20.15
CA GLU A 188 -14.52 -33.16 -20.85
C GLU A 188 -15.40 -32.91 -22.11
N PHE A 189 -15.68 -33.94 -22.92
CA PHE A 189 -16.65 -33.82 -24.02
C PHE A 189 -18.06 -33.46 -23.55
N GLY A 190 -18.49 -33.97 -22.38
CA GLY A 190 -19.73 -33.58 -21.72
C GLY A 190 -19.79 -32.08 -21.42
N VAL A 191 -18.72 -31.51 -20.86
CA VAL A 191 -18.62 -30.06 -20.58
C VAL A 191 -18.71 -29.23 -21.88
N VAL A 192 -18.08 -29.67 -22.97
CA VAL A 192 -18.20 -29.01 -24.29
C VAL A 192 -19.65 -29.10 -24.81
N LYS A 193 -20.30 -30.26 -24.70
CA LYS A 193 -21.71 -30.45 -25.12
C LYS A 193 -22.68 -29.59 -24.31
N ASP A 194 -22.47 -29.45 -23.00
CA ASP A 194 -23.28 -28.58 -22.15
C ASP A 194 -23.05 -27.09 -22.45
N GLY A 195 -21.81 -26.70 -22.76
CA GLY A 195 -21.50 -25.37 -23.27
C GLY A 195 -22.17 -25.05 -24.61
N LEU A 196 -22.23 -26.04 -25.51
CA LEU A 196 -22.95 -25.93 -26.78
C LEU A 196 -24.47 -25.82 -26.58
N ARG A 197 -25.07 -26.59 -25.66
CA ARG A 197 -26.51 -26.51 -25.34
C ARG A 197 -26.88 -25.10 -24.86
N LYS A 198 -26.16 -24.58 -23.85
CA LYS A 198 -26.34 -23.21 -23.34
C LYS A 198 -26.24 -22.17 -24.46
N LEU A 199 -25.31 -22.34 -25.40
CA LEU A 199 -25.16 -21.44 -26.53
C LEU A 199 -26.39 -21.48 -27.45
N ALA A 200 -26.86 -22.68 -27.81
CA ALA A 200 -28.04 -22.88 -28.63
C ALA A 200 -29.32 -22.34 -27.95
N ASP A 201 -29.47 -22.56 -26.64
CA ASP A 201 -30.56 -21.99 -25.83
C ASP A 201 -30.58 -20.46 -25.92
N THR A 202 -29.42 -19.79 -25.76
CA THR A 202 -29.34 -18.33 -25.87
C THR A 202 -29.59 -17.77 -27.27
N MET A 203 -29.44 -18.61 -28.32
CA MET A 203 -29.82 -18.26 -29.69
C MET A 203 -31.31 -18.48 -29.95
N LYS A 204 -31.91 -19.54 -29.38
CA LYS A 204 -33.35 -19.83 -29.42
C LYS A 204 -34.15 -18.75 -28.69
N GLN A 205 -33.72 -18.33 -27.50
CA GLN A 205 -34.32 -17.25 -26.71
C GLN A 205 -34.31 -15.86 -27.37
N ARG A 206 -33.67 -15.71 -28.54
CA ARG A 206 -33.50 -14.44 -29.25
C ARG A 206 -33.95 -14.50 -30.71
N ASP A 207 -34.64 -15.56 -31.10
CA ASP A 207 -35.09 -15.82 -32.47
C ASP A 207 -33.96 -15.72 -33.53
N LEU A 208 -32.72 -16.00 -33.12
CA LEU A 208 -31.56 -15.96 -34.02
C LEU A 208 -31.41 -17.26 -34.83
N LEU A 209 -32.14 -18.32 -34.48
CA LEU A 209 -32.14 -19.63 -35.16
C LEU A 209 -32.88 -19.58 -36.51
N ALA A 210 -32.26 -18.94 -37.50
CA ALA A 210 -32.78 -18.87 -38.87
C ALA A 210 -32.79 -20.27 -39.56
N PRO A 211 -33.73 -20.53 -40.50
CA PRO A 211 -33.78 -21.78 -41.25
C PRO A 211 -32.48 -22.04 -42.04
N MET A 212 -31.84 -23.18 -41.79
CA MET A 212 -30.51 -23.50 -42.37
C MET A 212 -30.51 -23.76 -43.88
N GLU A 213 -31.68 -23.94 -44.49
CA GLU A 213 -31.85 -24.07 -45.94
C GLU A 213 -31.38 -22.81 -46.69
N ALA A 214 -31.59 -21.62 -46.11
CA ALA A 214 -31.07 -20.36 -46.64
C ALA A 214 -29.53 -20.26 -46.53
N ILE A 215 -28.92 -20.93 -45.55
CA ILE A 215 -27.47 -20.86 -45.26
C ILE A 215 -26.65 -21.69 -46.26
N ALA A 216 -27.25 -22.73 -46.85
CA ALA A 216 -26.63 -23.58 -47.86
C ALA A 216 -26.46 -22.87 -49.23
N LEU A 217 -27.30 -21.88 -49.53
CA LEU A 217 -27.22 -21.08 -50.76
C LEU A 217 -26.11 -20.01 -50.71
N VAL A 218 -25.68 -19.59 -49.52
CA VAL A 218 -24.63 -18.57 -49.28
C VAL A 218 -23.29 -19.24 -48.88
N ALA A 219 -23.01 -20.42 -49.44
CA ALA A 219 -21.98 -21.35 -48.96
C ALA A 219 -20.55 -21.11 -49.49
N GLN A 220 -20.37 -20.33 -50.57
CA GLN A 220 -19.11 -20.34 -51.33
C GLN A 220 -17.87 -19.81 -50.57
N ASP A 221 -18.07 -18.96 -49.56
CA ASP A 221 -17.01 -18.27 -48.81
C ASP A 221 -16.65 -18.92 -47.45
N PHE A 222 -17.27 -20.06 -47.08
CA PHE A 222 -17.06 -20.65 -45.76
C PHE A 222 -15.96 -21.71 -45.75
N ASP A 223 -15.07 -21.65 -44.75
CA ASP A 223 -14.06 -22.68 -44.53
C ASP A 223 -14.69 -23.92 -43.87
N TYR A 224 -14.80 -25.02 -44.61
CA TYR A 224 -15.34 -26.29 -44.14
C TYR A 224 -14.33 -27.17 -43.39
N SER A 225 -13.04 -26.77 -43.29
CA SER A 225 -12.01 -27.57 -42.62
C SER A 225 -12.38 -27.88 -41.16
N ILE A 226 -12.08 -29.11 -40.72
CA ILE A 226 -12.35 -29.52 -39.33
C ILE A 226 -11.13 -29.26 -38.47
N MET A 227 -9.95 -29.49 -39.06
CA MET A 227 -8.66 -29.21 -38.46
C MET A 227 -8.09 -27.95 -39.11
N VAL A 228 -7.75 -26.98 -38.26
CA VAL A 228 -7.02 -25.79 -38.68
C VAL A 228 -5.69 -26.22 -39.28
N GLN A 229 -5.38 -25.72 -40.47
CA GLN A 229 -4.12 -26.02 -41.15
C GLN A 229 -2.99 -25.23 -40.50
N TYR A 230 -1.92 -25.94 -40.13
CA TYR A 230 -0.72 -25.38 -39.50
C TYR A 230 0.52 -25.70 -40.36
N PRO A 231 1.53 -24.82 -40.36
CA PRO A 231 2.78 -25.07 -41.08
C PRO A 231 3.56 -26.24 -40.48
N SER A 232 4.31 -26.94 -41.32
CA SER A 232 5.31 -27.91 -40.89
C SER A 232 6.61 -27.19 -40.49
N PHE A 233 7.16 -27.55 -39.33
CA PHE A 233 8.43 -27.02 -38.83
C PHE A 233 9.56 -28.02 -39.01
N THR A 234 10.79 -27.52 -39.09
CA THR A 234 11.98 -28.38 -38.94
C THR A 234 12.04 -28.97 -37.54
N PRO A 235 12.69 -30.14 -37.34
CA PRO A 235 12.77 -30.79 -36.03
C PRO A 235 13.30 -29.88 -34.91
N ASP A 236 14.24 -28.98 -35.23
CA ASP A 236 14.86 -28.06 -34.26
C ASP A 236 13.87 -27.00 -33.75
N ILE A 237 13.06 -26.43 -34.65
CA ILE A 237 12.00 -25.47 -34.31
C ILE A 237 10.86 -26.21 -33.58
N TRP A 238 10.51 -27.41 -34.04
CA TRP A 238 9.48 -28.25 -33.43
C TRP A 238 9.82 -28.66 -31.99
N ASP A 239 11.05 -29.16 -31.75
CA ASP A 239 11.54 -29.51 -30.42
C ASP A 239 11.60 -28.28 -29.52
N GLY A 240 11.98 -27.12 -30.07
CA GLY A 240 11.90 -25.83 -29.37
C GLY A 240 10.49 -25.46 -28.89
N LEU A 241 9.52 -25.40 -29.82
CA LEU A 241 8.13 -25.00 -29.53
C LEU A 241 7.41 -26.05 -28.65
N SER A 242 7.68 -27.33 -28.86
CA SER A 242 7.18 -28.41 -28.01
C SER A 242 7.79 -28.39 -26.61
N ARG A 243 9.04 -27.91 -26.47
CA ARG A 243 9.71 -27.71 -25.19
C ARG A 243 9.30 -26.42 -24.47
N SER A 244 8.62 -25.45 -25.08
CA SER A 244 8.05 -24.31 -24.34
C SER A 244 6.83 -24.66 -23.46
N ASN A 245 6.44 -25.94 -23.44
CA ASN A 245 5.65 -26.55 -22.35
C ASN A 245 6.43 -26.64 -21.03
N ARG A 246 7.77 -26.57 -21.06
CA ARG A 246 8.57 -26.18 -19.90
C ARG A 246 8.42 -24.67 -19.80
N GLY A 247 8.14 -24.15 -18.61
CA GLY A 247 8.16 -22.71 -18.34
C GLY A 247 9.50 -22.08 -18.71
N PRO A 248 9.65 -20.75 -18.54
CA PRO A 248 10.88 -20.05 -18.92
C PRO A 248 12.12 -20.78 -18.41
N LEU A 249 13.21 -20.69 -19.18
CA LEU A 249 14.52 -20.97 -18.64
C LEU A 249 14.73 -19.99 -17.49
N VAL A 250 14.42 -20.42 -16.27
CA VAL A 250 14.76 -19.71 -15.04
C VAL A 250 16.25 -19.43 -15.16
N LEU A 251 16.63 -18.15 -15.09
CA LEU A 251 18.02 -17.75 -15.01
C LEU A 251 18.62 -18.55 -13.85
N GLN A 252 19.59 -19.39 -14.22
CA GLN A 252 20.00 -20.58 -13.50
C GLN A 252 20.27 -20.34 -12.02
N ASP A 253 19.25 -20.56 -11.18
CA ASP A 253 19.45 -20.54 -9.73
C ASP A 253 20.21 -21.81 -9.32
N GLN A 254 21.22 -21.65 -8.45
CA GLN A 254 22.41 -22.52 -8.44
C GLN A 254 22.24 -23.88 -7.74
N GLN A 255 21.04 -24.47 -7.74
CA GLN A 255 20.78 -25.78 -7.12
C GLN A 255 20.04 -26.72 -8.08
N GLY A 256 20.78 -27.71 -8.59
CA GLY A 256 20.34 -28.59 -9.68
C GLY A 256 19.23 -29.57 -9.31
N GLN A 257 17.98 -29.19 -9.54
CA GLN A 257 16.81 -30.08 -9.60
C GLN A 257 16.25 -30.11 -11.04
N PRO A 258 16.12 -31.29 -11.68
CA PRO A 258 15.59 -31.37 -13.04
C PRO A 258 14.07 -31.09 -13.04
N ALA A 259 13.64 -30.10 -13.82
CA ALA A 259 12.23 -29.72 -13.93
C ALA A 259 11.34 -30.91 -14.34
N ARG A 260 10.36 -31.26 -13.49
CA ARG A 260 9.34 -32.28 -13.77
C ARG A 260 8.52 -31.91 -15.01
N ARG A 261 8.23 -32.90 -15.85
CA ARG A 261 7.31 -32.77 -16.98
C ARG A 261 5.87 -32.70 -16.47
N THR A 262 5.23 -31.54 -16.54
CA THR A 262 3.79 -31.41 -16.30
C THR A 262 3.09 -31.23 -17.65
N VAL A 263 2.45 -32.27 -18.15
CA VAL A 263 1.55 -32.17 -19.31
C VAL A 263 0.24 -31.56 -18.82
N LEU A 264 -0.11 -30.37 -19.30
CA LEU A 264 -1.38 -29.74 -18.97
C LEU A 264 -2.53 -30.45 -19.71
N PRO A 265 -3.69 -30.70 -19.07
CA PRO A 265 -4.86 -31.26 -19.73
C PRO A 265 -5.43 -30.29 -20.77
N THR A 266 -6.25 -30.82 -21.69
CA THR A 266 -6.86 -30.02 -22.78
C THR A 266 -7.74 -28.89 -22.24
N SER A 267 -8.46 -29.13 -21.14
CA SER A 267 -9.24 -28.12 -20.41
C SER A 267 -8.42 -26.92 -19.91
N ASP A 268 -7.17 -27.13 -19.48
CA ASP A 268 -6.27 -26.04 -19.06
C ASP A 268 -5.64 -25.30 -20.26
N LEU A 269 -5.48 -25.99 -21.39
CA LEU A 269 -4.87 -25.44 -22.60
C LEU A 269 -5.85 -24.61 -23.44
N LEU A 270 -7.12 -24.98 -23.47
CA LEU A 270 -8.21 -24.28 -24.14
C LEU A 270 -9.36 -24.01 -23.14
N PRO A 271 -9.17 -23.10 -22.17
CA PRO A 271 -10.14 -22.91 -21.10
C PRO A 271 -11.49 -22.37 -21.60
N LEU A 272 -12.58 -23.01 -21.17
CA LEU A 272 -13.96 -22.59 -21.45
C LEU A 272 -14.56 -21.65 -20.40
N SER A 273 -14.09 -21.73 -19.15
CA SER A 273 -14.57 -20.95 -18.00
C SER A 273 -13.52 -20.93 -16.89
N ASP A 274 -13.80 -20.21 -15.80
CA ASP A 274 -13.06 -20.37 -14.54
C ASP A 274 -13.08 -21.85 -14.08
N THR A 275 -12.00 -22.29 -13.44
CA THR A 275 -11.85 -23.64 -12.87
C THR A 275 -11.75 -23.58 -11.34
N SER A 276 -11.55 -24.72 -10.67
CA SER A 276 -11.26 -24.78 -9.23
C SER A 276 -9.98 -24.00 -8.87
N GLU A 277 -8.95 -24.06 -9.72
CA GLU A 277 -7.61 -23.50 -9.45
C GLU A 277 -7.31 -22.20 -10.21
N MET A 278 -8.02 -21.92 -11.31
CA MET A 278 -7.73 -20.82 -12.22
C MET A 278 -8.93 -19.88 -12.40
N PHE A 279 -8.66 -18.58 -12.39
CA PHE A 279 -9.54 -17.58 -13.00
C PHE A 279 -9.13 -17.35 -14.46
N VAL A 280 -10.11 -17.20 -15.34
CA VAL A 280 -9.94 -16.93 -16.77
C VAL A 280 -10.62 -15.59 -17.06
N TYR A 281 -9.81 -14.58 -17.36
CA TYR A 281 -10.30 -13.23 -17.69
C TYR A 281 -10.72 -13.12 -19.15
N ALA A 282 -10.00 -13.81 -20.02
CA ALA A 282 -10.05 -13.58 -21.44
C ALA A 282 -9.76 -14.84 -22.24
N THR A 283 -10.43 -14.96 -23.39
CA THR A 283 -10.10 -15.91 -24.47
C THR A 283 -10.27 -15.18 -25.79
N MET A 284 -9.22 -15.06 -26.60
CA MET A 284 -9.24 -14.30 -27.86
C MET A 284 -8.47 -15.04 -28.96
N PHE A 285 -9.06 -15.13 -30.15
CA PHE A 285 -8.37 -15.65 -31.33
C PHE A 285 -7.42 -14.60 -31.90
N VAL A 286 -6.17 -15.00 -32.10
CA VAL A 286 -5.03 -14.17 -32.53
C VAL A 286 -4.27 -14.84 -33.66
N ASP A 287 -3.58 -14.06 -34.47
CA ASP A 287 -2.61 -14.59 -35.44
C ASP A 287 -1.21 -14.56 -34.83
N VAL A 288 -0.51 -15.69 -34.80
CA VAL A 288 0.89 -15.76 -34.35
C VAL A 288 1.80 -15.82 -35.56
N MET A 289 2.79 -14.94 -35.57
CA MET A 289 3.90 -14.93 -36.53
C MET A 289 5.19 -15.34 -35.84
N LEU A 290 5.92 -16.31 -36.40
CA LEU A 290 7.25 -16.69 -35.91
C LEU A 290 8.34 -15.99 -36.71
N LEU A 291 9.19 -15.26 -36.00
CA LEU A 291 10.34 -14.52 -36.53
C LEU A 291 11.63 -15.21 -36.07
N GLU A 292 12.45 -15.63 -37.03
CA GLU A 292 13.78 -16.16 -36.78
C GLU A 292 14.81 -15.02 -36.87
N ARG A 293 15.73 -14.89 -35.91
CA ARG A 293 16.72 -13.79 -35.81
C ARG A 293 17.58 -13.57 -37.08
N ARG A 294 17.58 -14.51 -38.03
CA ARG A 294 18.29 -14.45 -39.31
C ARG A 294 17.46 -13.92 -40.49
N LYS A 295 16.16 -13.66 -40.30
CA LYS A 295 15.23 -13.21 -41.36
C LYS A 295 14.34 -12.08 -40.84
N GLU A 296 14.21 -11.00 -41.61
CA GLU A 296 13.31 -9.90 -41.28
C GLU A 296 11.83 -10.21 -41.59
N GLU A 297 11.58 -11.12 -42.54
CA GLU A 297 10.24 -11.56 -42.89
C GLU A 297 9.69 -12.62 -41.90
N PRO A 298 8.39 -12.57 -41.53
CA PRO A 298 7.76 -13.57 -40.70
C PRO A 298 7.80 -14.93 -41.41
N SER A 299 8.51 -15.90 -40.83
CA SER A 299 8.74 -17.19 -41.49
C SER A 299 7.47 -18.03 -41.57
N PHE A 300 6.53 -17.83 -40.64
CA PHE A 300 5.25 -18.54 -40.58
C PHE A 300 4.18 -17.65 -39.94
N LYS A 301 2.93 -17.73 -40.41
CA LYS A 301 1.74 -17.11 -39.79
C LYS A 301 0.65 -18.17 -39.62
N PHE A 302 0.08 -18.30 -38.42
CA PHE A 302 -0.98 -19.26 -38.12
C PHE A 302 -1.86 -18.82 -36.93
N PRO A 303 -3.13 -19.23 -36.86
CA PRO A 303 -4.04 -18.78 -35.80
C PRO A 303 -3.87 -19.58 -34.50
N CYS A 304 -3.93 -18.88 -33.37
CA CYS A 304 -3.93 -19.45 -32.02
C CYS A 304 -5.05 -18.82 -31.16
N LEU A 305 -5.33 -19.47 -30.03
CA LEU A 305 -6.12 -18.90 -28.94
C LEU A 305 -5.16 -18.32 -27.91
N LEU A 306 -5.33 -17.04 -27.58
CA LEU A 306 -4.68 -16.41 -26.43
C LEU A 306 -5.69 -16.33 -25.28
N SER A 307 -5.32 -16.91 -24.14
CA SER A 307 -6.12 -16.91 -22.92
C SER A 307 -5.36 -16.21 -21.79
N VAL A 308 -6.03 -15.31 -21.07
CA VAL A 308 -5.45 -14.61 -19.91
C VAL A 308 -6.03 -15.22 -18.65
N ARG A 309 -5.17 -15.81 -17.81
CA ARG A 309 -5.59 -16.60 -16.65
C ARG A 309 -4.76 -16.27 -15.41
N ARG A 310 -5.27 -16.53 -14.20
CA ARG A 310 -4.53 -16.36 -12.93
C ARG A 310 -4.83 -17.53 -12.00
N LYS A 311 -3.79 -18.10 -11.39
CA LYS A 311 -3.96 -19.08 -10.30
C LYS A 311 -4.59 -18.39 -9.09
N LYS A 312 -5.53 -19.03 -8.41
CA LYS A 312 -6.15 -18.48 -7.19
C LYS A 312 -5.16 -18.28 -6.02
N THR A 313 -3.98 -18.90 -6.13
CA THR A 313 -2.85 -18.75 -5.19
C THR A 313 -1.85 -17.67 -5.59
N GLN A 314 -1.99 -17.02 -6.75
CA GLN A 314 -1.00 -16.06 -7.27
C GLN A 314 -1.60 -14.67 -7.52
N LYS A 315 -0.74 -13.65 -7.37
CA LYS A 315 -1.07 -12.23 -7.61
C LYS A 315 -1.06 -11.86 -9.09
N THR A 316 -0.10 -12.41 -9.85
CA THR A 316 0.13 -12.11 -11.26
C THR A 316 -0.62 -13.09 -12.17
N PRO A 317 -1.31 -12.62 -13.23
CA PRO A 317 -1.83 -13.50 -14.28
C PRO A 317 -0.69 -14.07 -15.14
N GLU A 318 -1.07 -15.00 -16.00
CA GLU A 318 -0.26 -15.62 -17.04
C GLU A 318 -1.01 -15.48 -18.38
N ILE A 319 -0.27 -15.28 -19.47
CA ILE A 319 -0.79 -15.36 -20.84
C ILE A 319 -0.49 -16.76 -21.37
N LEU A 320 -1.52 -17.47 -21.81
CA LEU A 320 -1.41 -18.77 -22.46
C LEU A 320 -1.74 -18.61 -23.95
N ILE A 321 -0.87 -19.10 -24.83
CA ILE A 321 -1.12 -19.11 -26.28
C ILE A 321 -1.13 -20.57 -26.75
N ALA A 322 -2.29 -21.05 -27.16
CA ALA A 322 -2.51 -22.45 -27.57
C ALA A 322 -3.02 -22.55 -29.01
N SER A 323 -2.54 -23.56 -29.72
CA SER A 323 -2.97 -23.95 -31.07
C SER A 323 -3.94 -25.13 -30.99
N GLN A 324 -4.84 -25.25 -31.98
CA GLN A 324 -5.83 -26.33 -32.01
C GLN A 324 -5.15 -27.70 -32.07
N ASN A 325 -4.03 -27.84 -32.80
CA ASN A 325 -3.29 -29.10 -32.98
C ASN A 325 -2.10 -29.30 -32.01
N ALA A 326 -2.04 -28.52 -30.92
CA ALA A 326 -0.95 -28.54 -29.94
C ALA A 326 0.47 -28.16 -30.45
N LEU A 327 0.61 -27.69 -31.70
CA LEU A 327 1.87 -27.29 -32.34
C LEU A 327 2.62 -26.15 -31.61
N LEU A 328 1.86 -25.23 -31.04
CA LEU A 328 2.30 -24.19 -30.11
C LEU A 328 1.42 -24.26 -28.85
N ASN A 329 2.06 -24.38 -27.68
CA ASN A 329 1.46 -24.09 -26.38
C ASN A 329 2.51 -23.30 -25.57
N LEU A 330 2.35 -21.98 -25.48
CA LEU A 330 3.29 -21.08 -24.82
C LEU A 330 2.64 -20.47 -23.57
N LEU A 331 3.30 -20.61 -22.43
CA LEU A 331 2.90 -19.96 -21.18
C LEU A 331 3.87 -18.82 -20.84
N VAL A 332 3.38 -17.59 -20.85
CA VAL A 332 4.15 -16.37 -20.60
C VAL A 332 3.67 -15.75 -19.28
N PRO A 333 4.47 -15.77 -18.21
CA PRO A 333 4.13 -15.02 -16.99
C PRO A 333 4.19 -13.52 -17.28
N LEU A 334 3.30 -12.72 -16.67
CA LEU A 334 3.22 -11.29 -16.96
C LEU A 334 4.50 -10.50 -16.62
N ASP A 335 5.36 -11.02 -15.74
CA ASP A 335 6.61 -10.37 -15.35
C ASP A 335 7.76 -10.57 -16.37
N SER A 336 7.45 -11.12 -17.55
CA SER A 336 8.43 -11.34 -18.64
C SER A 336 8.69 -10.07 -19.47
N ASP A 337 9.87 -10.01 -20.11
CA ASP A 337 10.18 -9.06 -21.19
C ASP A 337 9.20 -9.21 -22.38
N VAL A 338 8.10 -8.46 -22.35
CA VAL A 338 7.08 -8.45 -23.40
C VAL A 338 7.06 -7.08 -24.08
N ASN A 339 7.36 -7.06 -25.39
CA ASN A 339 7.40 -5.85 -26.19
C ASN A 339 6.00 -5.53 -26.77
N TRP A 340 5.50 -4.31 -26.53
CA TRP A 340 4.18 -3.86 -26.96
C TRP A 340 4.25 -2.94 -28.17
N HIS A 341 3.80 -3.40 -29.33
CA HIS A 341 3.81 -2.65 -30.58
C HIS A 341 2.43 -2.00 -30.84
N THR A 342 2.28 -0.73 -30.46
CA THR A 342 1.01 0.02 -30.59
C THR A 342 0.47 0.03 -32.02
N GLN A 343 1.34 0.10 -33.03
CA GLN A 343 1.03 -0.22 -34.43
C GLN A 343 1.93 -1.39 -34.84
N PRO A 344 1.41 -2.51 -35.38
CA PRO A 344 0.04 -2.76 -35.83
C PRO A 344 -0.81 -3.54 -34.80
N HIS A 345 -0.81 -3.14 -33.52
CA HIS A 345 -1.46 -3.86 -32.41
C HIS A 345 -0.90 -5.28 -32.20
N ALA A 346 0.43 -5.37 -32.01
CA ALA A 346 1.12 -6.65 -31.84
C ALA A 346 1.87 -6.76 -30.52
N LEU A 347 1.93 -7.98 -29.99
CA LEU A 347 2.72 -8.38 -28.82
C LEU A 347 3.93 -9.17 -29.30
N GLU A 348 5.12 -8.84 -28.84
CA GLU A 348 6.35 -9.55 -29.23
C GLU A 348 6.97 -10.24 -28.00
N ILE A 349 7.08 -11.56 -28.07
CA ILE A 349 7.49 -12.46 -26.99
C ILE A 349 8.70 -13.27 -27.44
N LYS A 350 9.79 -13.23 -26.67
CA LYS A 350 10.98 -14.07 -26.88
C LYS A 350 10.65 -15.51 -26.45
N VAL A 351 10.69 -16.47 -27.38
CA VAL A 351 10.36 -17.88 -27.08
C VAL A 351 11.63 -18.68 -26.79
N LEU A 352 12.63 -18.55 -27.67
CA LEU A 352 13.91 -19.28 -27.60
C LEU A 352 15.06 -18.38 -28.04
N MET A 353 16.29 -18.84 -27.87
CA MET A 353 17.51 -18.17 -28.33
C MET A 353 17.54 -18.06 -29.87
N GLY A 354 16.92 -17.00 -30.39
CA GLY A 354 16.84 -16.72 -31.83
C GLY A 354 15.45 -16.82 -32.45
N ILE A 355 14.41 -17.19 -31.69
CA ILE A 355 13.02 -17.25 -32.18
C ILE A 355 12.12 -16.35 -31.32
N THR A 356 11.42 -15.43 -31.99
CA THR A 356 10.48 -14.49 -31.39
C THR A 356 9.08 -14.72 -31.96
N ALA A 357 8.08 -14.84 -31.09
CA ALA A 357 6.68 -14.92 -31.48
C ALA A 357 6.06 -13.51 -31.45
N ARG A 358 5.56 -13.06 -32.60
CA ARG A 358 4.80 -11.81 -32.75
C ARG A 358 3.32 -12.16 -32.89
N VAL A 359 2.55 -11.85 -31.85
CA VAL A 359 1.11 -12.09 -31.77
C VAL A 359 0.37 -10.85 -32.24
N GLN A 360 -0.44 -10.95 -33.28
CA GLN A 360 -1.30 -9.87 -33.76
C GLN A 360 -2.68 -9.96 -33.11
N LEU A 361 -3.13 -8.86 -32.53
CA LEU A 361 -4.42 -8.73 -31.85
C LEU A 361 -5.34 -7.77 -32.61
N SER A 362 -6.64 -7.83 -32.30
CA SER A 362 -7.56 -6.73 -32.68
C SER A 362 -7.17 -5.46 -31.90
N SER A 363 -7.51 -4.29 -32.43
CA SER A 363 -7.26 -3.01 -31.74
C SER A 363 -7.88 -2.99 -30.33
N TRP A 364 -9.10 -3.50 -30.19
CA TRP A 364 -9.81 -3.56 -28.91
C TRP A 364 -9.19 -4.57 -27.94
N ASP A 365 -8.91 -5.80 -28.40
CA ASP A 365 -8.29 -6.82 -27.53
C ASP A 365 -6.87 -6.41 -27.10
N PHE A 366 -6.10 -5.71 -27.97
CA PHE A 366 -4.79 -5.14 -27.64
C PHE A 366 -4.87 -4.11 -26.50
N TYR A 367 -5.77 -3.13 -26.59
CA TYR A 367 -5.92 -2.13 -25.52
C TYR A 367 -6.48 -2.74 -24.24
N GLY A 368 -7.41 -3.71 -24.33
CA GLY A 368 -7.91 -4.45 -23.17
C GLY A 368 -6.80 -5.22 -22.45
N LEU A 369 -6.02 -6.02 -23.19
CA LEU A 369 -4.89 -6.78 -22.65
C LEU A 369 -3.84 -5.87 -22.02
N ARG A 370 -3.50 -4.75 -22.67
CA ARG A 370 -2.55 -3.77 -22.15
C ARG A 370 -3.03 -3.10 -20.86
N ARG A 371 -4.33 -2.81 -20.71
CA ARG A 371 -4.91 -2.28 -19.46
C ARG A 371 -4.76 -3.28 -18.31
N VAL A 372 -5.05 -4.57 -18.55
CA VAL A 372 -4.86 -5.63 -17.54
C VAL A 372 -3.40 -5.70 -17.11
N PHE A 373 -2.47 -5.69 -18.07
CA PHE A 373 -1.02 -5.71 -17.81
C PHE A 373 -0.57 -4.52 -16.95
N SER A 374 -0.90 -3.29 -17.37
CA SER A 374 -0.55 -2.09 -16.61
C SER A 374 -1.16 -2.09 -15.20
N TYR A 375 -2.41 -2.56 -15.05
CA TYR A 375 -3.07 -2.64 -13.75
C TYR A 375 -2.39 -3.64 -12.82
N THR A 376 -2.06 -4.86 -13.29
CA THR A 376 -1.31 -5.84 -12.49
C THR A 376 0.05 -5.32 -12.08
N ASN A 377 0.80 -4.70 -13.00
CA ASN A 377 2.11 -4.15 -12.69
C ASN A 377 2.00 -3.02 -11.65
N HIS A 378 1.02 -2.12 -11.79
CA HIS A 378 0.75 -1.07 -10.80
C HIS A 378 0.36 -1.66 -9.43
N LEU A 379 -0.48 -2.70 -9.39
CA LEU A 379 -0.86 -3.40 -8.15
C LEU A 379 0.37 -4.02 -7.48
N HIS A 380 1.25 -4.67 -8.25
CA HIS A 380 2.48 -5.28 -7.73
C HIS A 380 3.42 -4.21 -7.15
N LEU A 381 3.72 -3.15 -7.92
CA LEU A 381 4.57 -2.03 -7.50
C LEU A 381 4.00 -1.25 -6.30
N ARG A 382 2.68 -1.25 -6.09
CA ARG A 382 2.02 -0.60 -4.93
C ARG A 382 2.05 -1.45 -3.65
N LEU A 383 2.28 -2.76 -3.77
CA LEU A 383 2.35 -3.70 -2.64
C LEU A 383 3.79 -4.09 -2.26
N GLN A 384 4.78 -3.52 -2.95
CA GLN A 384 6.19 -3.57 -2.58
C GLN A 384 6.60 -2.29 -1.82
N PRO A 385 7.66 -2.34 -0.99
CA PRO A 385 8.31 -1.14 -0.47
C PRO A 385 8.91 -0.32 -1.62
N TRP A 386 8.85 1.00 -1.52
CA TRP A 386 9.52 1.91 -2.45
C TRP A 386 10.92 2.28 -1.95
N ALA A 387 11.69 3.02 -2.77
CA ALA A 387 12.98 3.55 -2.35
C ALA A 387 12.78 4.53 -1.18
N GLY A 388 13.41 4.24 -0.03
CA GLY A 388 13.18 4.97 1.22
C GLY A 388 11.91 4.55 1.98
N GLU A 389 11.36 3.37 1.71
CA GLU A 389 10.29 2.78 2.52
C GLU A 389 10.64 1.37 3.00
N ASP A 390 10.33 1.07 4.26
CA ASP A 390 10.47 -0.26 4.87
C ASP A 390 9.11 -0.86 5.24
N LEU A 391 8.94 -2.18 5.13
CA LEU A 391 7.71 -2.88 5.51
C LEU A 391 7.72 -3.15 7.02
N ILE A 392 6.93 -2.41 7.79
CA ILE A 392 6.87 -2.52 9.26
C ILE A 392 5.74 -3.43 9.77
N PHE A 393 4.72 -3.70 8.95
CA PHE A 393 3.57 -4.52 9.37
C PHE A 393 2.90 -5.22 8.17
N GLU A 394 2.58 -6.50 8.32
CA GLU A 394 1.76 -7.28 7.39
C GLU A 394 0.80 -8.20 8.16
N THR A 395 -0.49 -8.19 7.78
CA THR A 395 -1.51 -9.10 8.33
C THR A 395 -2.64 -9.38 7.32
N ILE A 396 -3.56 -10.27 7.68
CA ILE A 396 -4.77 -10.58 6.91
C ILE A 396 -5.99 -10.16 7.74
N ALA A 397 -6.68 -9.10 7.31
CA ALA A 397 -7.92 -8.65 7.92
C ALA A 397 -9.08 -9.58 7.52
N LYS A 398 -9.84 -10.05 8.52
CA LYS A 398 -11.02 -10.92 8.36
C LYS A 398 -12.06 -10.30 7.42
N SER A 399 -12.27 -8.99 7.53
CA SER A 399 -13.18 -8.24 6.64
C SER A 399 -12.75 -6.77 6.53
N VAL A 400 -12.86 -6.19 5.34
CA VAL A 400 -12.54 -4.79 5.06
C VAL A 400 -13.68 -4.11 4.32
N LEU A 401 -14.15 -2.99 4.88
CA LEU A 401 -15.07 -2.07 4.21
C LEU A 401 -14.30 -0.79 3.83
N TYR A 402 -14.55 -0.26 2.63
CA TYR A 402 -13.98 1.00 2.17
C TYR A 402 -15.06 1.91 1.63
N ALA A 403 -15.10 3.15 2.11
CA ALA A 403 -16.01 4.19 1.65
C ALA A 403 -15.19 5.40 1.18
N ALA A 404 -15.35 5.77 -0.08
CA ALA A 404 -14.84 7.02 -0.64
C ALA A 404 -16.01 8.00 -0.89
N PRO A 405 -15.78 9.33 -0.78
CA PRO A 405 -16.82 10.33 -1.04
C PRO A 405 -17.22 10.40 -2.52
N ASN A 406 -16.28 10.09 -3.42
CA ASN A 406 -16.46 10.18 -4.87
C ASN A 406 -16.46 8.79 -5.52
N PRO A 407 -17.32 8.52 -6.53
CA PRO A 407 -17.37 7.22 -7.21
C PRO A 407 -16.05 6.86 -7.92
N GLU A 408 -15.27 7.84 -8.38
CA GLU A 408 -13.93 7.61 -8.96
C GLU A 408 -12.86 7.18 -7.92
N GLY A 409 -13.10 7.54 -6.65
CA GLY A 409 -12.29 7.09 -5.52
C GLY A 409 -12.68 5.70 -5.02
N GLN A 410 -13.89 5.22 -5.33
CA GLN A 410 -14.42 3.92 -4.93
C GLN A 410 -13.85 2.77 -5.80
N ARG A 411 -12.53 2.59 -5.75
CA ARG A 411 -11.79 1.56 -6.52
C ARG A 411 -11.80 0.18 -5.84
N PHE A 412 -12.13 0.17 -4.54
CA PHE A 412 -12.29 -1.01 -3.68
C PHE A 412 -13.79 -1.39 -3.54
N PRO A 413 -14.14 -2.66 -3.28
CA PRO A 413 -15.53 -3.06 -3.09
C PRO A 413 -16.29 -2.22 -2.05
N THR A 414 -17.55 -1.89 -2.35
CA THR A 414 -18.49 -1.19 -1.44
C THR A 414 -19.11 -2.13 -0.41
N LEU A 415 -19.09 -3.43 -0.66
CA LEU A 415 -19.48 -4.47 0.30
C LEU A 415 -18.24 -4.98 1.05
N PRO A 416 -18.38 -5.48 2.30
CA PRO A 416 -17.24 -5.96 3.08
C PRO A 416 -16.49 -7.09 2.37
N ALA A 417 -15.21 -6.86 2.06
CA ALA A 417 -14.35 -7.81 1.38
C ALA A 417 -13.61 -8.70 2.41
N PRO A 418 -13.74 -10.04 2.35
CA PRO A 418 -13.10 -10.93 3.31
C PRO A 418 -11.60 -11.09 3.04
N ASN A 419 -10.85 -11.54 4.05
CA ASN A 419 -9.45 -12.01 3.97
C ASN A 419 -8.50 -11.05 3.22
N CYS A 420 -8.65 -9.74 3.44
CA CYS A 420 -7.84 -8.75 2.74
C CYS A 420 -6.43 -8.65 3.35
N VAL A 421 -5.40 -8.63 2.50
CA VAL A 421 -4.02 -8.43 2.93
C VAL A 421 -3.80 -6.96 3.23
N VAL A 422 -3.37 -6.65 4.45
CA VAL A 422 -3.05 -5.31 4.94
C VAL A 422 -1.54 -5.20 5.15
N ARG A 423 -0.92 -4.17 4.58
CA ARG A 423 0.50 -3.85 4.75
C ARG A 423 0.67 -2.38 5.14
N VAL A 424 1.61 -2.10 6.05
CA VAL A 424 2.05 -0.73 6.36
C VAL A 424 3.52 -0.60 6.02
N PHE A 425 3.83 0.37 5.16
CA PHE A 425 5.19 0.78 4.87
C PHE A 425 5.49 2.07 5.64
N GLU A 426 6.68 2.17 6.21
CA GLU A 426 7.19 3.38 6.84
C GLU A 426 8.15 4.09 5.90
N ASN A 427 8.02 5.40 5.75
CA ASN A 427 8.93 6.21 4.93
C ASN A 427 10.10 6.70 5.79
N VAL A 428 11.31 6.22 5.48
CA VAL A 428 12.55 6.50 6.21
C VAL A 428 13.54 7.23 5.30
N THR A 429 13.93 8.44 5.68
CA THR A 429 15.02 9.19 5.04
C THR A 429 16.24 9.23 5.96
N THR A 430 17.35 8.61 5.54
CA THR A 430 18.62 8.69 6.27
C THR A 430 19.35 9.99 5.92
N GLU A 431 19.49 10.87 6.89
CA GLU A 431 20.26 12.11 6.80
C GLU A 431 21.60 11.92 7.53
N THR A 432 22.72 12.13 6.83
CA THR A 432 24.06 11.94 7.41
C THR A 432 24.60 13.25 7.94
N SER A 433 24.71 13.37 9.26
CA SER A 433 25.26 14.53 9.97
C SER A 433 26.69 14.25 10.48
N ALA A 434 27.41 15.30 10.87
CA ALA A 434 28.74 15.19 11.47
C ALA A 434 28.75 14.42 12.82
N LEU A 435 27.58 14.25 13.45
CA LEU A 435 27.37 13.48 14.68
C LEU A 435 26.98 12.02 14.42
N GLY A 436 26.69 11.63 13.17
CA GLY A 436 26.25 10.30 12.78
C GLY A 436 25.13 10.31 11.73
N THR A 437 24.72 9.12 11.29
CA THR A 437 23.52 8.91 10.45
C THR A 437 22.27 8.98 11.33
N CYS A 438 21.38 9.94 11.05
CA CYS A 438 20.06 10.03 11.66
C CYS A 438 19.00 9.58 10.65
N ASN A 439 18.09 8.71 11.07
CA ASN A 439 16.94 8.33 10.26
C ASN A 439 15.76 9.24 10.62
N SER A 440 15.39 10.16 9.73
CA SER A 440 14.15 10.94 9.85
C SER A 440 12.99 10.16 9.21
N GLN A 441 11.94 9.88 9.97
CA GLN A 441 10.76 9.15 9.48
C GLN A 441 9.70 10.15 9.04
N ARG A 442 9.25 10.09 7.77
CA ARG A 442 8.37 11.12 7.18
C ARG A 442 6.88 10.77 7.19
N GLY A 443 6.53 9.51 7.50
CA GLY A 443 5.15 9.05 7.62
C GLY A 443 5.00 7.58 7.21
N PHE A 444 3.76 7.20 6.88
CA PHE A 444 3.40 5.82 6.55
C PHE A 444 2.59 5.73 5.27
N ARG A 445 2.60 4.55 4.66
CA ARG A 445 1.75 4.18 3.54
C ARG A 445 1.02 2.89 3.89
N LEU A 446 -0.28 3.01 4.15
CA LEU A 446 -1.18 1.87 4.27
C LEU A 446 -1.51 1.36 2.87
N ALA A 447 -1.33 0.07 2.63
CA ALA A 447 -1.80 -0.60 1.43
C ALA A 447 -2.68 -1.79 1.81
N VAL A 448 -3.88 -1.86 1.26
CA VAL A 448 -4.82 -2.97 1.47
C VAL A 448 -5.21 -3.57 0.13
N MET A 449 -5.15 -4.89 0.02
CA MET A 449 -5.50 -5.67 -1.17
C MET A 449 -6.58 -6.69 -0.84
N THR A 450 -7.52 -6.94 -1.75
CA THR A 450 -8.49 -8.04 -1.61
C THR A 450 -7.80 -9.41 -1.64
N ASP A 451 -8.48 -10.44 -1.12
CA ASP A 451 -8.00 -11.81 -1.13
C ASP A 451 -7.62 -12.31 -2.54
N LEU A 452 -6.62 -13.21 -2.62
CA LEU A 452 -6.23 -13.91 -3.84
C LEU A 452 -7.33 -14.85 -4.35
N GLY A 453 -8.27 -15.24 -3.48
CA GLY A 453 -9.51 -15.91 -3.83
C GLY A 453 -10.54 -15.06 -4.59
N THR A 454 -10.38 -13.73 -4.72
CA THR A 454 -11.29 -12.90 -5.55
C THR A 454 -10.82 -12.81 -7.00
N ARG A 455 -11.73 -13.07 -7.96
CA ARG A 455 -11.43 -13.00 -9.41
C ARG A 455 -10.82 -11.64 -9.78
N ASP A 456 -11.46 -10.57 -9.34
CA ASP A 456 -10.94 -9.21 -9.41
C ASP A 456 -10.07 -8.92 -8.16
N LEU A 457 -8.77 -8.72 -8.35
CA LEU A 457 -7.88 -8.22 -7.29
C LEU A 457 -7.94 -6.70 -7.24
N ARG A 458 -8.37 -6.14 -6.11
CA ARG A 458 -8.42 -4.69 -5.87
C ARG A 458 -7.45 -4.28 -4.80
N TYR A 459 -6.97 -3.04 -4.89
CA TYR A 459 -6.15 -2.44 -3.85
C TYR A 459 -6.56 -0.99 -3.60
N VAL A 460 -6.26 -0.52 -2.40
CA VAL A 460 -6.31 0.88 -2.00
C VAL A 460 -5.00 1.22 -1.28
N CYS A 461 -4.47 2.41 -1.51
CA CYS A 461 -3.30 2.92 -0.80
C CYS A 461 -3.59 4.31 -0.26
N HIS A 462 -3.28 4.54 1.01
CA HIS A 462 -3.39 5.84 1.68
C HIS A 462 -2.07 6.18 2.35
N ASN A 463 -1.62 7.42 2.14
CA ASN A 463 -0.48 7.97 2.87
C ASN A 463 -1.01 8.60 4.18
N MET A 464 -0.31 8.37 5.28
CA MET A 464 -0.64 8.84 6.63
C MET A 464 0.60 9.48 7.27
N GLY A 465 0.42 10.34 8.26
CA GLY A 465 1.52 11.17 8.78
C GLY A 465 1.79 12.37 7.86
N PHE A 466 3.06 12.72 7.64
CA PHE A 466 3.46 13.94 6.90
C PHE A 466 2.83 15.22 7.48
N GLY A 467 2.83 15.38 8.81
CA GLY A 467 2.21 16.52 9.49
C GLY A 467 0.67 16.52 9.52
N ASN A 468 0.01 15.44 9.08
CA ASN A 468 -1.44 15.29 9.14
C ASN A 468 -1.88 14.42 10.33
N LEU A 469 -3.02 14.77 10.91
CA LEU A 469 -3.63 14.08 12.04
C LEU A 469 -4.22 12.72 11.62
N ILE A 470 -3.74 11.63 12.23
CA ILE A 470 -4.24 10.28 11.98
C ILE A 470 -5.53 10.09 12.80
N ARG A 471 -6.66 10.01 12.11
CA ARG A 471 -7.98 9.87 12.73
C ARG A 471 -8.40 8.39 12.73
N TYR A 472 -8.72 7.86 13.92
CA TYR A 472 -9.14 6.48 14.07
C TYR A 472 -10.34 6.32 14.99
N THR A 473 -11.05 5.20 14.86
CA THR A 473 -12.09 4.75 15.80
C THR A 473 -11.91 3.26 16.07
N LEU A 474 -11.83 2.88 17.35
CA LEU A 474 -11.82 1.48 17.78
C LEU A 474 -13.26 0.99 17.93
N ILE A 475 -13.64 0.00 17.13
CA ILE A 475 -14.97 -0.61 17.14
C ILE A 475 -14.88 -1.91 17.93
N GLY A 476 -15.52 -1.95 19.10
CA GLY A 476 -15.58 -3.12 19.97
C GLY A 476 -17.02 -3.41 20.37
N LYS A 477 -17.74 -4.15 19.52
CA LYS A 477 -19.00 -4.81 19.88
C LYS A 477 -19.00 -6.22 19.29
N ASP A 478 -19.35 -7.18 20.14
CA ASP A 478 -19.70 -8.57 19.89
C ASP A 478 -19.04 -9.24 18.65
N GLU A 479 -17.98 -10.00 18.93
CA GLU A 479 -17.24 -10.91 18.04
C GLU A 479 -16.35 -10.32 16.92
N ASN A 480 -16.40 -9.03 16.60
CA ASN A 480 -15.52 -8.44 15.57
C ASN A 480 -14.76 -7.19 16.07
N GLN A 481 -13.47 -7.36 16.38
CA GLN A 481 -12.59 -6.24 16.74
C GLN A 481 -12.27 -5.41 15.49
N GLY A 482 -12.88 -4.22 15.39
CA GLY A 482 -12.71 -3.31 14.27
C GLY A 482 -11.79 -2.13 14.59
N LEU A 483 -11.06 -1.66 13.57
CA LEU A 483 -10.37 -0.37 13.53
C LEU A 483 -10.83 0.36 12.27
N GLN A 484 -11.48 1.50 12.43
CA GLN A 484 -11.75 2.43 11.35
C GLN A 484 -10.67 3.50 11.31
N LEU A 485 -10.12 3.77 10.12
CA LEU A 485 -9.20 4.86 9.83
C LEU A 485 -9.83 5.80 8.81
N SER A 486 -9.62 7.09 8.99
CA SER A 486 -10.29 8.13 8.20
C SER A 486 -9.26 9.12 7.63
N PHE A 487 -9.37 9.40 6.33
CA PHE A 487 -8.36 10.07 5.50
C PHE A 487 -8.95 11.31 4.81
N GLY A 488 -8.14 12.36 4.63
CA GLY A 488 -8.55 13.62 3.97
C GLY A 488 -9.09 14.66 4.96
N GLU A 489 -9.87 15.61 4.45
CA GLU A 489 -10.57 16.64 5.24
C GLU A 489 -12.06 16.26 5.42
N ALA A 490 -12.74 16.84 6.41
CA ALA A 490 -14.08 16.41 6.85
C ALA A 490 -15.16 16.36 5.74
N ASN A 491 -15.06 17.19 4.69
CA ASN A 491 -16.01 17.20 3.57
C ASN A 491 -15.66 16.25 2.42
N GLN A 492 -14.46 15.63 2.43
CA GLN A 492 -14.01 14.65 1.44
C GLN A 492 -13.37 13.43 2.14
N GLU A 493 -13.91 13.06 3.30
CA GLU A 493 -13.33 12.00 4.12
C GLU A 493 -13.53 10.62 3.47
N SER A 494 -12.43 9.96 3.13
CA SER A 494 -12.44 8.53 2.78
C SER A 494 -12.19 7.73 4.05
N SER A 495 -12.87 6.60 4.24
CA SER A 495 -12.67 5.75 5.42
C SER A 495 -12.45 4.29 5.03
N ILE A 496 -11.62 3.60 5.82
CA ILE A 496 -11.42 2.16 5.75
C ILE A 496 -11.68 1.56 7.12
N THR A 497 -12.56 0.56 7.17
CA THR A 497 -12.87 -0.18 8.39
C THR A 497 -12.34 -1.59 8.25
N LEU A 498 -11.39 -1.94 9.11
CA LEU A 498 -10.65 -3.20 9.14
C LEU A 498 -11.14 -4.02 10.33
N HIS A 499 -11.63 -5.24 10.11
CA HIS A 499 -11.99 -6.18 11.17
C HIS A 499 -10.94 -7.30 11.27
N PHE A 500 -10.49 -7.58 12.49
CA PHE A 500 -9.43 -8.53 12.79
C PHE A 500 -9.95 -9.78 13.50
N SER A 501 -9.15 -10.84 13.47
CA SER A 501 -9.44 -12.09 14.19
C SER A 501 -8.99 -11.99 15.65
N SER A 502 -7.91 -11.25 15.91
CA SER A 502 -7.39 -10.98 17.25
C SER A 502 -7.38 -9.48 17.55
N ASP A 503 -7.64 -9.11 18.82
CA ASP A 503 -7.45 -7.73 19.27
C ASP A 503 -5.97 -7.32 19.25
N GLN A 504 -5.05 -8.29 19.40
CA GLN A 504 -3.62 -8.01 19.37
C GLN A 504 -3.19 -7.49 17.99
N GLU A 505 -3.67 -8.10 16.90
CA GLU A 505 -3.43 -7.65 15.52
C GLU A 505 -3.94 -6.21 15.29
N ARG A 506 -5.11 -5.89 15.85
CA ARG A 506 -5.71 -4.55 15.78
C ARG A 506 -4.84 -3.52 16.51
N LEU A 507 -4.39 -3.84 17.71
CA LEU A 507 -3.55 -2.95 18.52
C LEU A 507 -2.15 -2.79 17.94
N ASP A 508 -1.58 -3.83 17.34
CA ASP A 508 -0.28 -3.76 16.67
C ASP A 508 -0.34 -2.94 15.39
N LEU A 509 -1.39 -3.08 14.57
CA LEU A 509 -1.61 -2.15 13.46
C LEU A 509 -1.73 -0.69 13.94
N LEU A 510 -2.49 -0.45 15.02
CA LEU A 510 -2.63 0.89 15.59
C LEU A 510 -1.29 1.44 16.10
N ARG A 511 -0.43 0.61 16.70
CA ARG A 511 0.93 0.98 17.12
C ARG A 511 1.78 1.37 15.91
N SER A 512 1.81 0.54 14.87
CA SER A 512 2.56 0.80 13.63
C SER A 512 2.14 2.12 12.97
N ILE A 513 0.83 2.37 12.79
CA ILE A 513 0.37 3.63 12.14
C ILE A 513 0.47 4.87 13.04
N THR A 514 0.46 4.71 14.38
CA THR A 514 0.76 5.83 15.31
C THR A 514 2.26 6.01 15.54
N GLY A 515 3.09 5.22 14.87
CA GLY A 515 4.54 5.34 14.85
C GLY A 515 5.25 4.89 16.12
N GLN A 516 4.58 4.10 16.97
CA GLN A 516 5.21 3.50 18.15
C GLN A 516 6.26 2.47 17.68
N PRO A 517 7.43 2.39 18.35
CA PRO A 517 8.52 1.53 17.94
C PRO A 517 8.20 0.04 18.16
N ASP A 518 8.99 -0.80 17.49
CA ASP A 518 8.88 -2.25 17.61
C ASP A 518 9.03 -2.75 19.05
N THR A 519 8.39 -3.87 19.34
CA THR A 519 8.37 -4.52 20.67
C THR A 519 9.74 -4.95 21.20
N HIS A 520 10.79 -4.88 20.37
CA HIS A 520 12.17 -5.13 20.75
C HIS A 520 12.88 -3.93 21.42
N GLU A 521 12.34 -2.71 21.29
CA GLU A 521 13.00 -1.53 21.83
C GLU A 521 12.69 -1.32 23.33
N VAL A 522 13.74 -1.14 24.14
CA VAL A 522 13.62 -1.00 25.59
C VAL A 522 13.37 0.46 25.99
N VAL A 523 12.31 0.68 26.76
CA VAL A 523 11.95 1.98 27.35
C VAL A 523 13.07 2.48 28.26
N LEU A 524 13.56 3.70 28.01
CA LEU A 524 14.55 4.40 28.84
C LEU A 524 13.92 5.04 30.09
N THR A 525 12.71 5.58 29.97
CA THR A 525 11.90 6.04 31.11
C THR A 525 10.42 6.05 30.77
N ASP A 526 9.57 5.87 31.79
CA ASP A 526 8.12 6.06 31.77
C ASP A 526 7.76 6.92 33.00
N VAL A 527 7.12 8.07 32.80
CA VAL A 527 6.73 9.02 33.86
C VAL A 527 5.38 9.68 33.56
N ALA A 528 4.70 10.20 34.58
CA ALA A 528 3.45 10.94 34.41
C ALA A 528 3.71 12.30 33.73
N LEU A 529 2.72 12.77 32.97
CA LEU A 529 2.81 14.00 32.21
C LEU A 529 1.49 14.79 32.34
N ARG A 530 1.58 16.03 32.80
CA ARG A 530 0.43 16.90 33.07
C ARG A 530 0.01 17.70 31.84
N SER A 531 0.96 18.30 31.13
CA SER A 531 0.67 19.02 29.88
C SER A 531 1.89 19.07 28.95
N VAL A 532 1.59 19.22 27.66
CA VAL A 532 2.57 19.53 26.62
C VAL A 532 2.04 20.71 25.82
N THR A 533 2.90 21.69 25.56
CA THR A 533 2.60 22.79 24.65
C THR A 533 3.72 22.93 23.63
N THR A 534 3.38 23.39 22.43
CA THR A 534 4.35 23.75 21.38
C THR A 534 4.14 25.22 21.04
N THR A 535 5.21 26.02 21.07
CA THR A 535 5.16 27.46 20.80
C THR A 535 6.28 27.90 19.86
N ASP A 536 5.98 28.89 19.03
CA ASP A 536 7.00 29.65 18.30
C ASP A 536 7.76 30.52 19.32
N GLY A 537 8.98 30.10 19.69
CA GLY A 537 9.78 30.75 20.73
C GLY A 537 9.42 30.39 22.19
N VAL A 538 10.08 31.04 23.15
CA VAL A 538 9.97 30.73 24.59
C VAL A 538 8.62 31.21 25.15
N PRO A 539 7.80 30.32 25.75
CA PRO A 539 6.47 30.70 26.24
C PRO A 539 6.55 31.67 27.42
N THR A 540 5.88 32.82 27.30
CA THR A 540 5.68 33.78 28.39
C THR A 540 4.53 33.33 29.31
N PRO A 541 4.72 33.27 30.63
CA PRO A 541 3.74 32.70 31.59
C PRO A 541 2.48 33.57 31.84
N SER A 542 2.17 34.52 30.95
CA SER A 542 1.05 35.46 31.08
C SER A 542 -0.19 35.12 30.24
N SER A 543 -0.15 34.07 29.41
CA SER A 543 -1.28 33.64 28.58
C SER A 543 -1.91 32.36 29.13
N THR A 544 -3.18 32.45 29.53
CA THR A 544 -4.07 31.32 29.90
C THR A 544 -4.49 30.51 28.66
N TYR A 545 -3.54 30.14 27.80
CA TYR A 545 -3.80 29.39 26.57
C TYR A 545 -3.73 27.89 26.87
N GLU A 546 -4.90 27.25 26.97
CA GLU A 546 -4.97 25.80 27.06
C GLU A 546 -4.50 25.19 25.73
N SER A 547 -3.42 24.40 25.77
CA SER A 547 -2.90 23.78 24.56
C SER A 547 -3.88 22.76 24.01
N PRO A 548 -4.19 22.74 22.70
CA PRO A 548 -5.10 21.76 22.11
C PRO A 548 -4.60 20.32 22.30
N ILE A 549 -3.29 20.09 22.48
CA ILE A 549 -2.68 18.79 22.77
C ILE A 549 -3.24 18.18 24.07
N SER A 550 -3.67 18.99 25.03
CA SER A 550 -4.33 18.53 26.27
C SER A 550 -5.60 17.72 26.00
N ALA A 551 -6.30 17.96 24.89
CA ALA A 551 -7.52 17.22 24.52
C ALA A 551 -7.28 15.74 24.21
N LEU A 552 -6.03 15.31 24.00
CA LEU A 552 -5.66 13.90 23.93
C LEU A 552 -5.83 13.17 25.28
N GLY A 553 -6.02 13.91 26.39
CA GLY A 553 -6.14 13.37 27.74
C GLY A 553 -4.83 12.76 28.23
N LEU A 554 -3.76 13.55 28.18
CA LEU A 554 -2.38 13.13 28.45
C LEU A 554 -2.24 12.42 29.81
N GLN A 555 -1.52 11.29 29.85
CA GLN A 555 -1.30 10.51 31.07
C GLN A 555 0.19 10.29 31.35
N ARG A 556 0.93 9.81 30.36
CA ARG A 556 2.30 9.34 30.52
C ARG A 556 3.17 9.65 29.30
N ILE A 557 4.45 9.84 29.54
CA ILE A 557 5.49 10.03 28.53
C ILE A 557 6.54 8.93 28.66
N ARG A 558 6.71 8.17 27.58
CA ARG A 558 7.67 7.08 27.45
C ARG A 558 8.78 7.49 26.49
N VAL A 559 10.03 7.39 26.91
CA VAL A 559 11.19 7.67 26.05
C VAL A 559 11.82 6.35 25.64
N PHE A 560 12.02 6.17 24.35
CA PHE A 560 12.77 5.11 23.70
C PHE A 560 14.04 5.72 23.07
N PRO A 561 15.07 4.92 22.77
CA PRO A 561 16.22 5.39 21.98
C PRO A 561 15.85 6.07 20.65
N SER A 562 14.80 5.62 19.95
CA SER A 562 14.35 6.12 18.65
C SER A 562 13.18 7.13 18.67
N SER A 563 12.50 7.29 19.81
CA SER A 563 11.26 8.08 19.88
C SER A 563 10.84 8.49 21.30
N ILE A 564 10.05 9.56 21.39
CA ILE A 564 9.36 9.99 22.61
C ILE A 564 7.86 9.84 22.35
N ILE A 565 7.18 9.02 23.16
CA ILE A 565 5.76 8.70 23.01
C ILE A 565 4.99 9.27 24.18
N ILE A 566 4.08 10.20 23.88
CA ILE A 566 3.12 10.73 24.83
C ILE A 566 1.80 10.00 24.60
N GLN A 567 1.33 9.31 25.64
CA GLN A 567 0.09 8.53 25.58
C GLN A 567 -0.98 9.21 26.42
N GLY A 568 -2.15 9.44 25.82
CA GLY A 568 -3.35 9.91 26.49
C GLY A 568 -4.52 8.92 26.41
N SER A 569 -5.66 9.28 26.99
CA SER A 569 -6.90 8.49 26.94
C SER A 569 -7.62 8.56 25.58
N HIS A 570 -7.36 9.59 24.79
CA HIS A 570 -8.08 9.88 23.54
C HIS A 570 -7.16 9.97 22.31
N GLY A 571 -5.86 9.72 22.49
CA GLY A 571 -4.89 9.70 21.39
C GLY A 571 -3.45 9.49 21.85
N VAL A 572 -2.55 9.53 20.88
CA VAL A 572 -1.10 9.36 21.04
C VAL A 572 -0.38 10.43 20.24
N LEU A 573 0.70 10.98 20.79
CA LEU A 573 1.64 11.87 20.12
C LEU A 573 3.03 11.23 20.17
N THR A 574 3.58 10.90 19.01
CA THR A 574 4.85 10.20 18.83
C THR A 574 5.84 11.13 18.13
N ASP A 575 6.93 11.45 18.82
CA ASP A 575 7.99 12.35 18.40
C ASP A 575 9.26 11.54 18.09
N ARG A 576 9.62 11.41 16.81
CA ARG A 576 10.56 10.37 16.33
C ARG A 576 11.99 10.88 16.23
N ILE A 577 12.52 11.18 17.39
CA ILE A 577 13.91 11.60 17.60
C ILE A 577 14.80 10.42 17.99
N ASP A 578 15.90 10.21 17.27
CA ASP A 578 17.02 9.45 17.79
C ASP A 578 17.63 10.22 18.97
N VAL A 579 17.20 9.82 20.17
CA VAL A 579 17.61 10.41 21.44
C VAL A 579 19.11 10.26 21.62
N ARG A 580 19.79 9.29 21.01
CA ARG A 580 21.23 9.04 21.21
C ARG A 580 22.12 9.85 20.27
N SER A 581 21.73 10.05 19.02
CA SER A 581 22.51 10.85 18.05
C SER A 581 22.19 12.35 18.10
N THR A 582 20.94 12.73 18.43
CA THR A 582 20.49 14.13 18.38
C THR A 582 20.97 14.95 19.59
N THR A 583 21.52 16.14 19.34
CA THR A 583 21.88 17.12 20.37
C THR A 583 20.68 18.02 20.71
N LEU A 584 19.91 17.63 21.72
CA LEU A 584 18.80 18.45 22.25
C LEU A 584 19.31 19.57 23.17
N ARG A 585 18.89 20.81 22.89
CA ARG A 585 19.10 21.95 23.78
C ARG A 585 17.89 22.16 24.69
N MET A 586 18.14 22.43 25.96
CA MET A 586 17.10 22.48 26.99
C MET A 586 17.19 23.75 27.84
N ARG A 587 16.04 24.21 28.34
CA ARG A 587 15.92 25.35 29.24
C ARG A 587 14.97 25.03 30.38
N LEU A 588 15.39 25.35 31.60
CA LEU A 588 14.52 25.32 32.77
C LEU A 588 13.95 26.72 33.03
N PRO A 589 12.62 26.90 33.08
CA PRO A 589 12.01 28.18 33.37
C PRO A 589 12.14 28.53 34.86
N HIS A 590 12.09 29.83 35.13
CA HIS A 590 12.09 30.41 36.48
C HIS A 590 10.66 30.55 36.98
N SER A 591 10.41 30.23 38.25
CA SER A 591 9.13 30.58 38.88
C SER A 591 9.01 32.10 38.97
N LEU A 592 7.84 32.63 38.59
CA LEU A 592 7.44 33.98 38.95
C LEU A 592 6.70 33.89 40.29
N ASP A 593 7.17 34.66 41.26
CA ASP A 593 6.49 35.03 42.50
C ASP A 593 5.91 33.86 43.34
N HIS A 594 6.77 33.25 44.16
CA HIS A 594 6.44 32.33 45.26
C HIS A 594 5.59 31.09 44.94
N GLN A 595 5.23 30.85 43.68
CA GLN A 595 4.60 29.59 43.26
C GLN A 595 5.61 28.43 43.22
N PRO A 596 5.15 27.18 43.43
CA PRO A 596 6.01 25.99 43.54
C PRO A 596 6.96 25.84 42.33
N PRO A 597 8.10 25.13 42.50
CA PRO A 597 9.08 25.00 41.44
C PRO A 597 8.40 24.46 40.18
N LEU A 598 8.57 25.18 39.07
CA LEU A 598 8.03 24.74 37.78
C LEU A 598 8.65 23.38 37.46
N HIS A 599 7.84 22.32 37.59
CA HIS A 599 8.09 20.97 37.07
C HIS A 599 7.97 20.99 35.54
N MET A 600 8.60 21.98 34.89
CA MET A 600 8.52 22.25 33.47
C MET A 600 9.92 22.17 32.86
N LEU A 601 10.05 21.48 31.74
CA LEU A 601 11.25 21.45 30.91
C LEU A 601 10.89 22.00 29.54
N LEU A 602 11.63 23.00 29.07
CA LEU A 602 11.55 23.49 27.70
C LEU A 602 12.62 22.79 26.87
N VAL A 603 12.23 22.16 25.76
CA VAL A 603 13.13 21.54 24.78
C VAL A 603 13.02 22.33 23.48
N TYR A 604 14.16 22.78 22.95
CA TYR A 604 14.22 23.42 21.64
C TYR A 604 14.32 22.34 20.54
N ARG A 605 13.51 22.47 19.49
CA ARG A 605 13.47 21.57 18.33
C ARG A 605 13.71 22.37 17.03
N GLN A 606 14.28 21.71 16.03
CA GLN A 606 14.50 22.31 14.71
C GLN A 606 13.30 22.01 13.79
N GLU A 607 13.38 22.32 12.49
CA GLU A 607 12.32 21.97 11.54
C GLU A 607 12.22 20.45 11.39
N GLU A 608 11.06 19.90 11.71
CA GLU A 608 10.89 18.45 11.88
C GLU A 608 9.58 17.96 11.26
N SER A 609 9.69 16.94 10.40
CA SER A 609 8.56 16.22 9.79
C SER A 609 8.28 14.87 10.46
N ASP A 610 8.93 14.62 11.61
CA ASP A 610 8.99 13.35 12.34
C ASP A 610 7.81 13.14 13.32
N LEU A 611 7.05 14.19 13.62
CA LEU A 611 5.97 14.19 14.59
C LEU A 611 4.70 13.56 14.03
N THR A 612 4.24 12.48 14.67
CA THR A 612 2.99 11.79 14.33
C THR A 612 1.99 11.96 15.47
N MET A 613 0.75 12.35 15.15
CA MET A 613 -0.35 12.41 16.12
C MET A 613 -1.53 11.56 15.67
N GLY A 614 -2.05 10.73 16.57
CA GLY A 614 -3.25 9.92 16.37
C GLY A 614 -4.35 10.29 17.35
N VAL A 615 -5.60 10.38 16.89
CA VAL A 615 -6.77 10.75 17.71
C VAL A 615 -7.97 9.83 17.52
N SER A 616 -8.67 9.54 18.62
CA SER A 616 -9.96 8.85 18.65
C SER A 616 -11.09 9.79 18.21
N GLN A 617 -11.66 9.58 17.02
CA GLN A 617 -12.78 10.40 16.52
C GLN A 617 -14.04 10.26 17.40
N ALA A 618 -14.23 9.10 18.03
CA ALA A 618 -15.35 8.86 18.94
C ALA A 618 -15.23 9.62 20.28
N SER A 619 -14.05 10.13 20.63
CA SER A 619 -13.79 10.79 21.91
C SER A 619 -13.53 12.29 21.80
N VAL A 620 -13.03 12.77 20.66
CA VAL A 620 -12.60 14.17 20.46
C VAL A 620 -13.50 14.87 19.44
N PRO A 621 -14.17 15.99 19.78
CA PRO A 621 -15.01 16.73 18.85
C PRO A 621 -14.27 17.26 17.62
N ILE A 622 -14.96 17.36 16.47
CA ILE A 622 -14.39 17.82 15.19
C ILE A 622 -13.68 19.19 15.30
N PRO A 623 -14.20 20.23 15.99
CA PRO A 623 -13.49 21.50 16.15
C PRO A 623 -12.13 21.33 16.86
N THR A 624 -12.08 20.46 17.87
CA THR A 624 -10.85 20.14 18.61
C THR A 624 -9.87 19.35 17.74
N GLN A 625 -10.35 18.47 16.85
CA GLN A 625 -9.50 17.81 15.85
C GLN A 625 -8.86 18.81 14.88
N HIS A 626 -9.55 19.88 14.50
CA HIS A 626 -8.97 20.96 13.69
C HIS A 626 -7.85 21.69 14.44
N SER A 627 -8.09 22.11 15.69
CA SER A 627 -7.06 22.76 16.52
C SER A 627 -5.85 21.85 16.82
N LEU A 628 -6.06 20.53 16.90
CA LEU A 628 -4.99 19.53 16.97
C LEU A 628 -4.19 19.47 15.66
N ALA A 629 -4.85 19.46 14.49
CA ALA A 629 -4.17 19.51 13.20
C ALA A 629 -3.36 20.82 13.01
N GLU A 630 -3.89 21.95 13.47
CA GLU A 630 -3.16 23.23 13.49
C GLU A 630 -1.94 23.20 14.42
N ALA A 631 -2.05 22.56 15.58
CA ALA A 631 -0.91 22.39 16.50
C ALA A 631 0.16 21.44 15.96
N LEU A 632 -0.23 20.40 15.20
CA LEU A 632 0.71 19.54 14.48
C LEU A 632 1.45 20.34 13.39
N ARG A 633 0.71 21.12 12.60
CA ARG A 633 1.28 22.03 11.58
C ARG A 633 2.19 23.11 12.17
N LEU A 634 1.89 23.59 13.39
CA LEU A 634 2.76 24.50 14.14
C LEU A 634 4.06 23.81 14.55
N ALA A 635 3.97 22.58 15.06
CA ALA A 635 5.12 21.81 15.49
C ALA A 635 6.08 21.41 14.34
N SER A 636 5.59 21.33 13.10
CA SER A 636 6.42 21.12 11.90
C SER A 636 7.12 22.37 11.36
N LYS A 637 7.00 23.53 12.01
CA LYS A 637 7.80 24.71 11.65
C LYS A 637 9.26 24.59 12.12
N PRO A 638 10.19 25.33 11.51
CA PRO A 638 11.49 25.60 12.13
C PRO A 638 11.36 26.29 13.49
N GLU A 639 12.30 26.00 14.39
CA GLU A 639 12.56 26.70 15.66
C GLU A 639 11.44 26.66 16.73
N THR A 640 10.78 25.51 16.88
CA THR A 640 9.73 25.35 17.89
C THR A 640 10.27 25.02 19.28
N VAL A 641 9.57 25.49 20.32
CA VAL A 641 9.84 25.13 21.72
C VAL A 641 8.73 24.21 22.23
N ARG A 642 9.10 23.03 22.71
CA ARG A 642 8.18 22.08 23.36
C ARG A 642 8.32 22.21 24.88
N ALA A 643 7.23 22.59 25.55
CA ALA A 643 7.18 22.69 27.00
C ALA A 643 6.51 21.44 27.59
N TYR A 644 7.25 20.66 28.36
CA TYR A 644 6.77 19.46 29.06
C TYR A 644 6.55 19.78 30.53
N GLN A 645 5.33 19.63 31.02
CA GLN A 645 4.95 19.83 32.43
C GLN A 645 4.71 18.48 33.10
N PHE A 646 5.43 18.19 34.17
CA PHE A 646 5.38 16.96 34.95
C PHE A 646 4.56 17.15 36.24
N GLU A 647 4.13 16.04 36.84
CA GLU A 647 3.43 16.06 38.13
C GLU A 647 4.43 16.27 39.29
N HIS A 648 5.61 15.63 39.20
CA HIS A 648 6.66 15.73 40.21
C HIS A 648 8.05 16.09 39.64
N LEU A 649 8.86 16.79 40.44
CA LEU A 649 10.23 17.17 40.05
C LEU A 649 11.13 15.97 39.70
N HIS A 650 10.97 14.84 40.38
CA HIS A 650 11.78 13.64 40.12
C HIS A 650 11.47 13.00 38.76
N GLU A 651 10.28 13.22 38.21
CA GLU A 651 9.89 12.76 36.87
C GLU A 651 10.56 13.59 35.78
N LEU A 652 10.59 14.91 35.96
CA LEU A 652 11.38 15.82 35.13
C LEU A 652 12.85 15.40 35.12
N HIS A 653 13.43 15.04 36.27
CA HIS A 653 14.82 14.58 36.35
C HIS A 653 15.05 13.24 35.64
N ARG A 654 14.10 12.29 35.71
CA ARG A 654 14.15 11.02 34.95
C ARG A 654 14.05 11.26 33.44
N PHE A 655 13.13 12.12 33.01
CA PHE A 655 12.97 12.51 31.61
C PHE A 655 14.22 13.21 31.06
N GLN A 656 14.75 14.19 31.80
CA GLN A 656 16.01 14.85 31.48
C GLN A 656 17.18 13.86 31.41
N ALA A 657 17.24 12.87 32.30
CA ALA A 657 18.27 11.84 32.27
C ALA A 657 18.15 10.89 31.07
N ALA A 658 16.93 10.50 30.68
CA ALA A 658 16.70 9.70 29.48
C ALA A 658 17.09 10.44 28.20
N LEU A 659 16.75 11.73 28.09
CA LEU A 659 17.09 12.55 26.93
C LEU A 659 18.60 12.88 26.86
N THR A 660 19.24 13.21 27.97
CA THR A 660 20.63 13.72 27.95
C THR A 660 21.70 12.66 28.24
N GLY A 661 21.35 11.55 28.89
CA GLY A 661 22.30 10.61 29.50
C GLY A 661 22.96 11.14 30.79
N SER A 662 22.50 12.28 31.32
CA SER A 662 23.04 12.92 32.52
C SER A 662 22.04 12.90 33.67
N THR A 663 22.46 12.38 34.82
CA THR A 663 21.65 12.28 36.04
C THR A 663 21.74 13.57 36.86
N VAL A 664 20.60 14.15 37.22
CA VAL A 664 20.54 15.33 38.08
C VAL A 664 20.88 14.92 39.52
N ARG A 665 21.79 15.65 40.16
CA ARG A 665 22.24 15.44 41.55
C ARG A 665 21.72 16.53 42.48
N TYR A 666 21.72 17.77 42.00
CA TYR A 666 21.15 18.93 42.67
C TYR A 666 20.25 19.69 41.68
N ASP A 667 19.12 20.18 42.15
CA ASP A 667 18.26 21.17 41.47
C ASP A 667 17.71 22.10 42.55
N GLY A 668 17.93 23.41 42.41
CA GLY A 668 17.57 24.39 43.43
C GLY A 668 17.83 25.83 42.99
N TYR A 669 17.55 26.79 43.88
CA TYR A 669 17.66 28.22 43.58
C TYR A 669 18.77 28.89 44.39
N ALA A 670 19.59 29.68 43.72
CA ALA A 670 20.57 30.58 44.34
C ALA A 670 20.04 32.01 44.36
N ALA A 671 20.23 32.66 45.52
CA ALA A 671 19.81 34.02 45.83
C ALA A 671 20.76 35.11 45.30
N SER A 672 21.95 34.70 44.83
CA SER A 672 22.67 35.40 43.75
C SER A 672 23.77 34.51 43.15
N PHE A 673 24.10 34.79 41.89
CA PHE A 673 25.27 34.24 41.20
C PHE A 673 26.11 35.41 40.71
N SER A 674 27.42 35.35 40.85
CA SER A 674 28.29 36.42 40.37
C SER A 674 29.64 35.96 39.86
N ILE A 675 30.14 36.65 38.83
CA ILE A 675 31.44 36.42 38.18
C ILE A 675 32.32 37.64 38.46
N ALA A 676 33.48 37.44 39.09
CA ALA A 676 34.40 38.51 39.47
C ALA A 676 35.42 38.78 38.35
N ARG A 677 34.96 39.36 37.24
CA ARG A 677 35.78 39.52 36.03
C ARG A 677 37.00 40.43 36.23
N ARG A 678 38.20 39.91 35.93
CA ARG A 678 39.45 40.69 35.93
C ARG A 678 39.57 41.56 34.67
N ARG A 679 39.89 42.85 34.84
CA ARG A 679 40.29 43.74 33.71
C ARG A 679 41.76 43.50 33.38
N MET A 680 42.10 43.34 32.10
CA MET A 680 43.47 42.99 31.67
C MET A 680 44.55 44.05 31.95
N LEU A 681 44.18 45.31 32.21
CA LEU A 681 45.12 46.43 32.38
C LEU A 681 45.00 47.19 33.71
N VAL A 682 44.06 46.82 34.59
CA VAL A 682 43.85 47.48 35.90
C VAL A 682 43.32 46.46 36.91
N PRO A 683 43.84 46.39 38.16
CA PRO A 683 43.30 45.52 39.22
C PRO A 683 41.99 46.06 39.81
N VAL A 684 40.98 46.24 38.96
CA VAL A 684 39.60 46.61 39.33
C VAL A 684 38.68 45.52 38.82
N TYR A 685 38.16 44.71 39.74
CA TYR A 685 37.18 43.66 39.47
C TYR A 685 35.83 44.28 39.11
N ARG A 686 35.24 43.88 37.98
CA ARG A 686 33.85 44.21 37.65
C ARG A 686 32.99 42.99 37.95
N GLN A 687 32.33 42.99 39.10
CA GLN A 687 31.40 41.91 39.46
C GLN A 687 30.18 41.96 38.54
N TRP A 688 29.98 40.91 37.76
CA TRP A 688 28.73 40.64 37.05
C TRP A 688 27.84 39.84 38.00
N LYS A 689 26.56 40.20 38.15
CA LYS A 689 25.66 39.58 39.14
C LYS A 689 24.27 39.32 38.56
N ALA A 690 23.69 38.19 38.93
CA ALA A 690 22.29 37.82 38.77
C ALA A 690 21.65 37.62 40.15
N SER A 691 20.36 37.88 40.31
CA SER A 691 19.65 37.78 41.59
C SER A 691 18.81 36.50 41.73
N VAL A 692 18.23 36.00 40.65
CA VAL A 692 17.43 34.75 40.66
C VAL A 692 18.01 33.77 39.66
N VAL A 693 18.59 32.67 40.17
CA VAL A 693 19.26 31.66 39.36
C VAL A 693 18.82 30.27 39.78
N ARG A 694 18.32 29.49 38.82
CA ARG A 694 18.10 28.04 39.02
C ARG A 694 19.38 27.31 38.66
N LEU A 695 19.89 26.50 39.58
CA LEU A 695 21.13 25.74 39.43
C LEU A 695 20.81 24.26 39.38
N GLN A 696 21.45 23.55 38.44
CA GLN A 696 21.51 22.09 38.44
C GLN A 696 22.96 21.62 38.45
N ILE A 697 23.28 20.67 39.34
CA ILE A 697 24.49 19.86 39.22
C ILE A 697 24.06 18.53 38.58
N VAL A 698 24.69 18.16 37.48
CA VAL A 698 24.43 16.90 36.78
C VAL A 698 25.70 16.07 36.67
N SER A 699 25.57 14.75 36.63
CA SER A 699 26.68 13.83 36.35
C SER A 699 26.35 12.91 35.19
N SER A 700 27.32 12.63 34.32
CA SER A 700 27.19 11.59 33.29
C SER A 700 26.85 10.22 33.93
N ALA A 701 26.21 9.31 33.19
CA ALA A 701 25.83 7.98 33.66
C ALA A 701 26.99 7.16 34.29
N ASN A 702 28.23 7.41 33.87
CA ASN A 702 29.43 6.75 34.42
C ASN A 702 30.02 7.47 35.67
N GLY A 703 29.41 8.56 36.13
CA GLY A 703 29.85 9.37 37.27
C GLY A 703 31.13 10.20 37.07
N LYS A 704 31.84 10.07 35.94
CA LYS A 704 33.17 10.65 35.74
C LYS A 704 33.17 12.15 35.45
N VAL A 705 32.13 12.63 34.77
CA VAL A 705 31.98 14.03 34.35
C VAL A 705 30.84 14.65 35.15
N VAL A 706 31.15 15.69 35.92
CA VAL A 706 30.19 16.52 36.65
C VAL A 706 30.08 17.86 35.93
N LYS A 707 28.87 18.40 35.79
CA LYS A 707 28.63 19.70 35.14
C LYS A 707 27.71 20.56 36.00
N LEU A 708 27.95 21.87 36.02
CA LEU A 708 27.04 22.86 36.58
C LEU A 708 26.30 23.57 35.45
N ALA A 709 24.97 23.50 35.46
CA ALA A 709 24.10 24.30 34.62
C ALA A 709 23.46 25.41 35.47
N ALA A 710 23.48 26.64 34.97
CA ALA A 710 22.89 27.81 35.61
C ALA A 710 21.95 28.53 34.64
N PHE A 711 20.69 28.69 35.03
CA PHE A 711 19.66 29.39 34.28
C PHE A 711 19.34 30.71 34.97
N PHE A 712 19.42 31.83 34.27
CA PHE A 712 19.35 33.18 34.85
C PHE A 712 18.04 33.90 34.53
N LYS A 713 17.39 34.52 35.53
CA LYS A 713 16.21 35.37 35.32
C LYS A 713 16.59 36.76 34.81
N ASP A 714 17.65 37.34 35.38
CA ASP A 714 17.95 38.78 35.32
C ASP A 714 19.42 39.09 34.93
N PHE A 715 20.10 38.16 34.25
CA PHE A 715 21.51 38.33 33.90
C PHE A 715 21.72 39.00 32.53
N ARG A 716 22.44 40.12 32.53
CA ARG A 716 22.67 40.93 31.32
C ARG A 716 23.56 40.26 30.28
N HIS A 717 24.39 39.29 30.67
CA HIS A 717 25.45 38.73 29.81
C HIS A 717 25.09 37.42 29.13
N ALA A 718 24.26 36.58 29.77
CA ALA A 718 23.76 35.31 29.22
C ALA A 718 22.42 34.95 29.90
N SER A 719 21.56 34.17 29.24
CA SER A 719 20.28 33.71 29.84
C SER A 719 20.38 32.30 30.45
N ALA A 720 21.37 31.52 30.04
CA ALA A 720 21.82 30.30 30.71
C ALA A 720 23.32 30.07 30.43
N MET A 721 23.97 29.19 31.19
CA MET A 721 25.31 28.67 30.90
C MET A 721 25.47 27.25 31.46
N ILE A 722 26.39 26.46 30.90
CA ILE A 722 26.75 25.14 31.41
C ILE A 722 28.26 24.92 31.26
N PHE A 723 28.92 24.35 32.27
CA PHE A 723 30.35 24.04 32.24
C PHE A 723 30.69 22.81 33.10
N GLU A 724 31.84 22.19 32.82
CA GLU A 724 32.34 21.02 33.55
C GLU A 724 32.98 21.44 34.89
N LEU A 725 32.74 20.67 35.94
CA LEU A 725 33.43 20.77 37.24
C LEU A 725 34.38 19.58 37.40
N LYS A 726 35.62 19.84 37.80
CA LYS A 726 36.68 18.83 37.93
C LYS A 726 37.04 18.58 39.39
N PRO A 727 37.51 17.37 39.74
CA PRO A 727 38.04 17.07 41.08
C PRO A 727 39.27 17.91 41.48
N THR A 728 39.89 18.60 40.51
CA THR A 728 41.02 19.52 40.71
C THR A 728 40.60 20.96 41.04
N ASP A 729 39.31 21.29 40.94
CA ASP A 729 38.82 22.64 41.13
C ASP A 729 38.75 23.00 42.62
N VAL A 730 39.00 24.27 42.95
CA VAL A 730 39.04 24.75 44.33
C VAL A 730 37.73 25.44 44.69
N PHE A 731 37.01 24.84 45.64
CA PHE A 731 35.77 25.37 46.19
C PHE A 731 35.97 25.89 47.61
N GLU A 732 35.38 27.04 47.92
CA GLU A 732 35.52 27.70 49.22
C GLU A 732 34.17 28.17 49.77
N SER A 733 33.83 27.81 51.01
CA SER A 733 32.61 28.32 51.64
C SER A 733 32.83 29.71 52.22
N PHE A 734 31.94 30.65 51.94
CA PHE A 734 31.94 31.99 52.55
C PHE A 734 30.60 32.32 53.21
N THR A 735 30.62 33.27 54.15
CA THR A 735 29.43 33.92 54.68
C THR A 735 29.57 35.40 54.40
N ASN A 736 28.62 35.99 53.66
CA ASN A 736 28.66 37.40 53.32
C ASN A 736 28.26 38.27 54.53
N ARG A 737 28.70 39.53 54.56
CA ARG A 737 28.31 40.53 55.58
C ARG A 737 26.79 40.77 55.66
N GLN A 738 26.05 40.37 54.62
CA GLN A 738 24.59 40.36 54.55
C GLN A 738 23.94 39.08 55.13
N GLY A 739 24.68 38.22 55.84
CA GLY A 739 24.15 36.99 56.45
C GLY A 739 23.99 35.79 55.51
N ARG A 740 24.05 36.00 54.18
CA ARG A 740 23.94 34.93 53.17
C ARG A 740 25.13 33.98 53.16
N PHE A 741 24.85 32.69 52.96
CA PHE A 741 25.83 31.62 52.87
C PHE A 741 26.19 31.35 51.41
N GLY A 742 27.44 31.04 51.09
CA GLY A 742 27.84 30.82 49.70
C GLY A 742 29.02 29.90 49.48
N VAL A 743 29.25 29.57 48.21
CA VAL A 743 30.41 28.83 47.71
C VAL A 743 31.08 29.66 46.61
N ARG A 744 32.38 29.90 46.75
CA ARG A 744 33.25 30.49 45.73
C ARG A 744 33.98 29.37 44.99
N PHE A 745 34.03 29.48 43.67
CA PHE A 745 34.75 28.62 42.74
C PHE A 745 35.93 29.46 42.27
N VAL A 746 37.15 29.05 42.61
CA VAL A 746 38.37 29.81 42.31
C VAL A 746 38.86 29.48 40.90
N ASP A 747 39.14 30.49 40.07
CA ASP A 747 39.59 30.33 38.66
C ASP A 747 38.69 29.39 37.82
N ALA A 748 37.37 29.52 37.97
CA ALA A 748 36.40 28.65 37.30
C ALA A 748 36.45 28.85 35.77
N LYS A 749 36.54 27.75 35.02
CA LYS A 749 36.69 27.76 33.54
C LYS A 749 35.34 27.53 32.88
N PHE A 750 34.91 28.49 32.06
CA PHE A 750 33.59 28.44 31.44
C PHE A 750 33.57 29.10 30.04
N ALA A 751 32.48 28.88 29.32
CA ALA A 751 32.09 29.65 28.16
C ALA A 751 30.80 30.42 28.50
N LEU A 752 30.74 31.71 28.14
CA LEU A 752 29.51 32.49 28.22
C LEU A 752 28.86 32.57 26.82
N PRO A 753 27.62 32.07 26.66
CA PRO A 753 26.92 32.13 25.39
C PRO A 753 26.71 33.60 24.96
N LYS A 754 27.20 33.96 23.76
CA LYS A 754 27.17 35.34 23.25
C LYS A 754 25.77 35.73 22.79
N LYS A 755 25.05 36.57 23.56
CA LYS A 755 23.67 37.01 23.23
C LYS A 755 23.46 37.46 21.78
N VAL A 756 24.40 38.20 21.19
CA VAL A 756 24.25 38.70 19.80
C VAL A 756 24.21 37.57 18.76
N ALA A 757 24.95 36.47 18.98
CA ALA A 757 24.96 35.32 18.09
C ALA A 757 23.82 34.30 18.39
N LEU A 758 23.00 34.56 19.41
CA LEU A 758 21.92 33.67 19.84
C LEU A 758 20.53 34.32 19.71
N ALA A 759 20.50 35.61 19.36
CA ALA A 759 19.28 36.39 19.16
C ALA A 759 18.76 36.28 17.72
N ASP A 760 19.65 36.17 16.72
CA ASP A 760 19.26 35.95 15.32
C ASP A 760 18.77 34.50 15.07
N ASP A 761 19.22 33.52 15.88
CA ASP A 761 18.93 32.08 15.72
C ASP A 761 17.85 31.55 16.70
N GLY A 762 17.14 32.42 17.43
CA GLY A 762 16.09 32.03 18.40
C GLY A 762 16.55 31.18 19.61
N HIS A 763 17.85 30.89 19.74
CA HIS A 763 18.41 29.92 20.70
C HIS A 763 18.65 30.45 22.13
N GLU A 764 18.32 31.71 22.44
CA GLU A 764 18.77 32.35 23.68
C GLU A 764 18.28 31.64 24.97
N GLY A 765 19.24 31.14 25.77
CA GLY A 765 18.99 30.57 27.09
C GLY A 765 18.70 29.07 27.12
N PHE A 766 18.84 28.36 26.00
CA PHE A 766 18.90 26.89 25.97
C PHE A 766 20.35 26.40 26.02
N VAL A 767 20.59 25.27 26.68
CA VAL A 767 21.92 24.66 26.83
C VAL A 767 21.92 23.20 26.36
N ASP A 768 23.02 22.74 25.76
CA ASP A 768 23.25 21.32 25.49
C ASP A 768 23.94 20.67 26.71
N PHE A 769 23.40 19.55 27.17
CA PHE A 769 23.93 18.77 28.28
C PHE A 769 25.00 17.77 27.85
N ARG A 770 25.13 17.47 26.55
CA ARG A 770 26.13 16.56 25.98
C ARG A 770 27.37 17.33 25.53
N THR A 771 27.23 18.16 24.52
CA THR A 771 28.31 18.97 23.94
C THR A 771 28.52 20.22 24.79
N LEU A 772 29.76 20.49 25.21
CA LEU A 772 30.13 21.74 25.88
C LEU A 772 30.94 22.60 24.92
N GLU A 773 30.69 23.90 24.92
CA GLU A 773 31.58 24.87 24.28
C GLU A 773 32.94 24.87 24.98
N TYR A 774 34.02 25.04 24.21
CA TYR A 774 35.37 25.09 24.76
C TYR A 774 35.51 26.34 25.66
N PRO A 775 36.00 26.21 26.91
CA PRO A 775 36.05 27.33 27.84
C PRO A 775 37.05 28.39 27.39
N GLY A 776 36.53 29.56 27.00
CA GLY A 776 37.31 30.71 26.57
C GLY A 776 37.57 31.74 27.67
N GLU A 777 36.89 31.65 28.81
CA GLU A 777 37.03 32.55 29.96
C GLU A 777 37.35 31.76 31.24
N HIS A 778 38.07 32.40 32.17
CA HIS A 778 38.37 31.88 33.50
C HIS A 778 38.36 33.04 34.51
N ASP A 779 37.49 32.96 35.52
CA ASP A 779 37.27 34.00 36.54
C ASP A 779 36.66 33.35 37.80
N ASP A 780 36.78 34.01 38.96
CA ASP A 780 36.13 33.55 40.19
C ASP A 780 34.60 33.65 40.10
N ILE A 781 33.89 32.58 40.43
CA ILE A 781 32.43 32.54 40.53
C ILE A 781 32.01 32.44 41.99
N ALA A 782 31.15 33.34 42.46
CA ALA A 782 30.57 33.30 43.81
C ALA A 782 29.06 33.09 43.74
N ILE A 783 28.59 31.99 44.33
CA ILE A 783 27.18 31.59 44.43
C ILE A 783 26.73 31.77 45.88
N SER A 784 25.58 32.42 46.11
CA SER A 784 25.02 32.64 47.44
C SER A 784 23.58 32.14 47.55
N PHE A 785 23.25 31.58 48.70
CA PHE A 785 21.94 31.09 49.11
C PHE A 785 21.46 31.88 50.34
N ASP A 786 20.14 31.98 50.52
CA ASP A 786 19.57 32.56 51.74
C ASP A 786 19.73 31.57 52.92
N ASP A 787 19.44 30.29 52.69
CA ASP A 787 19.53 29.24 53.72
C ASP A 787 20.90 28.55 53.79
N LYS A 788 21.32 28.25 55.03
CA LYS A 788 22.56 27.53 55.31
C LYS A 788 22.52 26.10 54.77
N GLU A 789 21.37 25.45 54.88
CA GLU A 789 21.15 24.03 54.56
C GLU A 789 21.18 23.78 53.05
N GLU A 790 20.53 24.63 52.25
CA GLU A 790 20.62 24.54 50.78
C GLU A 790 22.06 24.72 50.28
N ARG A 791 22.84 25.59 50.93
CA ARG A 791 24.28 25.75 50.63
C ARG A 791 25.12 24.54 51.04
N ASP A 792 24.83 23.90 52.17
CA ASP A 792 25.48 22.63 52.58
C ASP A 792 25.10 21.47 51.62
N LYS A 793 23.82 21.39 51.22
CA LYS A 793 23.30 20.43 50.25
C LYS A 793 23.94 20.60 48.86
N PHE A 794 24.00 21.83 48.35
CA PHE A 794 24.70 22.15 47.09
C PHE A 794 26.18 21.76 47.15
N ALA A 795 26.87 22.13 48.23
CA ALA A 795 28.28 21.80 48.45
C ALA A 795 28.54 20.28 48.47
N GLY A 796 27.60 19.48 48.99
CA GLY A 796 27.70 18.02 49.05
C GLY A 796 27.68 17.30 47.68
N PHE A 797 27.31 17.99 46.60
CA PHE A 797 27.30 17.44 45.24
C PHE A 797 28.45 17.94 44.34
N LEU A 798 29.39 18.73 44.88
CA LEU A 798 30.57 19.19 44.15
C LEU A 798 31.65 18.07 44.09
N PRO A 799 32.49 18.03 43.02
CA PRO A 799 33.46 16.95 42.83
C PRO A 799 34.70 17.02 43.73
N ALA A 800 34.88 18.09 44.51
CA ALA A 800 35.97 18.25 45.47
C ALA A 800 35.46 18.89 46.77
N LEU A 801 36.21 18.73 47.86
CA LEU A 801 35.84 19.24 49.18
C LEU A 801 35.81 20.78 49.21
N VAL A 802 34.76 21.34 49.82
CA VAL A 802 34.64 22.79 50.00
C VAL A 802 35.45 23.23 51.22
N ASN A 803 36.54 23.96 50.97
CA ASN A 803 37.39 24.52 52.01
C ASN A 803 36.66 25.60 52.80
N ARG A 804 36.82 25.61 54.13
CA ARG A 804 36.25 26.67 54.97
C ARG A 804 37.18 27.89 54.96
N LEU A 805 36.74 29.00 54.35
CA LEU A 805 37.38 30.29 54.58
C LEU A 805 37.15 30.71 56.04
N HIS A 806 38.23 30.81 56.81
CA HIS A 806 38.21 31.55 58.06
C HIS A 806 38.12 33.06 57.76
N LYS A 807 36.91 33.62 57.91
CA LYS A 807 36.56 35.07 57.95
C LYS A 807 37.36 36.02 57.01
N VAL A 808 36.67 36.55 56.00
CA VAL A 808 37.05 37.78 55.25
C VAL A 808 36.22 38.97 55.72
#